data_AF-V3ZMX5-F1
#
_entry.id   AF-V3ZMX5-F1
#
_cell.length_a   1.000
_cell.length_b   1.000
_cell.length_c   1.000
_cell.angle_alpha   90.00
_cell.angle_beta   90.00
_cell.angle_gamma   90.00
#
_symmetry.space_group_name_H-M   'P 1'
#
loop_
_entity.id
_entity.type
_entity.pdbx_description
1 polymer ?
#
loop_
_entity_poly.entity_id
_entity_poly.type
_entity_poly.pdbx_seq_one_letter_code
_entity_poly.pdbx_strand_id
1 'polypeptide(L)'
;MKVITDRGNFQTVKILIAAKAQTAGSGSGTDLKVTEVKHGEKVVPYLTESKLPVLEVKPEKFLFSVNSAVRLLLTSTGIESDSKQIDEWLEWESSQLLPYVFPVLVNHIGHNKTDKQSDSLLQPLLTYLNTSVKNKTYLVGDSLTSADVCVFGTVYPLTSTPILKGFPELTSWIEKLSLIDAFKEAISIVTQNKGPVVFKESLLSQPAMPSPDSLTSKSTSKSSSVSSQPTESSEVEKQLTEEELNAAEKCWRDGVAKLPELRERKHPILPIKGEKNILICSALPYVNNVPHLGNIIGCVLSADVYSRYCRLRNYNSVYLCGTDEYGTATENKALEEGLTPQEICDKYNKLHTEIYDWFNISFDHFGRTTTTEQTKIVQDIFWKVYNNGHVIKDSIDQLHCDKCNRFLADRFLADRFLAGRFLADRFVSGICPMCSYDDARGDQCDGCGKLINAVELINPKCKSCTSTPTVKTTQHLFLDLPKLEPELRQHLDKAFDNGLWTHNSKVITNSWIRDGLKPRCITRDLKWGIPVPLEGYTDKVFYVWFDAPIGYISITATYTKDWEKWWKNPNEVELFNFLGKDNVPFHSVIFPCTLLGANDNFTLVKHMSATEYLNYEDTKFSKSRGVGVFGNNAKDTGIPADVFRFYLLFVRPESQDTAFSWDDFLLKNNSELLNNLGNFINRLRDSIRNILSISRLGNQMMQANKPWVLVKRTPDEKARAGSVVSLAANIAWLIGVLLQPYMPSTSEIICTQLNGNPKNMVIPTQFIPVLKTGHKIGKPSPLFQKIEASLIEEMKKKFQGKQEKSVPAKPEVKSAPANSVLPKASDSEIASITDQVTKQGEVVRELKTQKAEKSKIDKEVALLLDLKKKLSLAQGIDPATASSNKKKGKKK
;
A
#
# COMPACT_ATOMS: atom_id res chain seq x y z
N MET A 1 14.81 -25.58 -20.96
CA MET A 1 14.38 -24.16 -20.74
C MET A 1 15.15 -23.29 -21.73
N LYS A 2 14.88 -21.98 -21.80
CA LYS A 2 15.62 -21.07 -22.70
C LYS A 2 15.97 -19.76 -22.01
N VAL A 3 17.23 -19.31 -22.11
CA VAL A 3 17.63 -17.95 -21.71
C VAL A 3 17.56 -17.05 -22.93
N ILE A 4 16.90 -15.91 -22.79
CA ILE A 4 16.84 -14.88 -23.81
C ILE A 4 17.63 -13.68 -23.28
N THR A 5 18.66 -13.27 -24.00
CA THR A 5 19.66 -12.29 -23.58
C THR A 5 20.04 -11.41 -24.76
N ASP A 6 20.51 -10.20 -24.50
CA ASP A 6 21.32 -9.46 -25.47
C ASP A 6 22.80 -9.87 -25.35
N ARG A 7 23.58 -9.61 -26.39
CA ARG A 7 24.98 -10.02 -26.49
C ARG A 7 25.84 -9.28 -25.44
N GLY A 8 26.67 -10.01 -24.70
CA GLY A 8 27.53 -9.39 -23.68
C GLY A 8 26.78 -8.85 -22.46
N ASN A 9 25.59 -9.35 -22.15
CA ASN A 9 24.92 -9.01 -20.89
C ASN A 9 25.57 -9.76 -19.71
N PHE A 10 26.19 -9.03 -18.77
CA PHE A 10 26.91 -9.64 -17.65
C PHE A 10 26.01 -10.42 -16.68
N GLN A 11 24.72 -10.04 -16.55
CA GLN A 11 23.76 -10.76 -15.71
C GLN A 11 23.50 -12.19 -16.22
N THR A 12 23.71 -12.45 -17.51
CA THR A 12 23.55 -13.79 -18.12
C THR A 12 24.55 -14.80 -17.56
N VAL A 13 25.71 -14.34 -17.08
CA VAL A 13 26.69 -15.17 -16.38
C VAL A 13 26.04 -15.87 -15.17
N LYS A 14 25.21 -15.17 -14.38
CA LYS A 14 24.52 -15.74 -13.21
C LYS A 14 23.65 -16.95 -13.59
N ILE A 15 22.81 -16.82 -14.61
CA ILE A 15 21.87 -17.89 -15.02
C ILE A 15 22.65 -19.08 -15.61
N LEU A 16 23.71 -18.83 -16.37
CA LEU A 16 24.53 -19.89 -16.95
C LEU A 16 25.37 -20.64 -15.90
N ILE A 17 25.90 -19.95 -14.88
CA ILE A 17 26.55 -20.62 -13.73
C ILE A 17 25.57 -21.57 -13.06
N ALA A 18 24.37 -21.09 -12.74
CA ALA A 18 23.34 -21.88 -12.08
C ALA A 18 22.97 -23.15 -12.88
N ALA A 19 22.84 -23.01 -14.20
CA ALA A 19 22.57 -24.13 -15.10
C ALA A 19 23.74 -25.11 -15.22
N LYS A 20 24.99 -24.62 -15.28
CA LYS A 20 26.19 -25.46 -15.37
C LYS A 20 26.53 -26.18 -14.06
N ALA A 21 26.16 -25.61 -12.91
CA ALA A 21 26.23 -26.28 -11.62
C ALA A 21 25.34 -27.55 -11.59
N GLN A 22 24.18 -27.55 -12.28
CA GLN A 22 23.31 -28.74 -12.39
C GLN A 22 24.01 -29.93 -13.05
N THR A 23 24.76 -29.68 -14.15
CA THR A 23 25.42 -30.71 -14.95
C THR A 23 26.54 -31.44 -14.20
N ALA A 24 27.18 -30.79 -13.23
CA ALA A 24 28.26 -31.39 -12.44
C ALA A 24 27.76 -32.31 -11.30
N GLY A 25 26.54 -32.08 -10.78
CA GLY A 25 26.06 -32.73 -9.56
C GLY A 25 25.08 -33.89 -9.71
N SER A 26 24.39 -34.03 -10.86
CA SER A 26 23.18 -34.88 -10.94
C SER A 26 23.06 -35.81 -12.15
N GLY A 27 23.94 -35.68 -13.17
CA GLY A 27 23.87 -36.48 -14.40
C GLY A 27 22.68 -36.19 -15.33
N SER A 28 21.65 -35.48 -14.86
CA SER A 28 20.51 -35.03 -15.67
C SER A 28 20.50 -33.51 -15.83
N GLY A 29 21.39 -32.99 -16.67
CA GLY A 29 21.44 -31.55 -16.98
C GLY A 29 20.21 -31.06 -17.74
N THR A 30 19.64 -29.93 -17.33
CA THR A 30 18.63 -29.24 -18.14
C THR A 30 19.33 -28.61 -19.35
N ASP A 31 19.04 -29.08 -20.58
CA ASP A 31 19.51 -28.40 -21.80
C ASP A 31 18.93 -26.97 -21.85
N LEU A 32 19.79 -26.00 -21.56
CA LEU A 32 19.44 -24.59 -21.44
C LEU A 32 19.89 -23.86 -22.70
N LYS A 33 18.95 -23.69 -23.63
CA LYS A 33 19.24 -23.03 -24.90
C LYS A 33 19.40 -21.52 -24.67
N VAL A 34 20.53 -20.97 -25.06
CA VAL A 34 20.73 -19.51 -25.10
C VAL A 34 20.20 -18.98 -26.43
N THR A 35 19.49 -17.87 -26.40
CA THR A 35 19.09 -17.12 -27.60
C THR A 35 19.49 -15.67 -27.43
N GLU A 36 20.32 -15.18 -28.34
CA GLU A 36 20.66 -13.77 -28.41
C GLU A 36 19.55 -13.00 -29.17
N VAL A 37 19.13 -11.88 -28.61
CA VAL A 37 18.22 -10.89 -29.21
C VAL A 37 18.94 -9.55 -29.34
N LYS A 38 18.33 -8.57 -30.02
CA LYS A 38 18.93 -7.23 -30.12
C LYS A 38 18.90 -6.53 -28.75
N HIS A 39 19.87 -5.65 -28.53
CA HIS A 39 19.88 -4.76 -27.37
C HIS A 39 18.56 -3.96 -27.30
N GLY A 40 17.96 -3.90 -26.11
CA GLY A 40 16.68 -3.22 -25.89
C GLY A 40 15.45 -3.93 -26.49
N GLU A 41 15.58 -5.13 -27.06
CA GLU A 41 14.45 -5.86 -27.65
C GLU A 41 13.44 -6.28 -26.58
N LYS A 42 12.14 -6.04 -26.84
CA LYS A 42 11.08 -6.30 -25.87
C LYS A 42 10.58 -7.75 -25.95
N VAL A 43 11.23 -8.64 -25.20
CA VAL A 43 10.93 -10.08 -25.18
C VAL A 43 9.69 -10.42 -24.34
N VAL A 44 9.45 -9.72 -23.23
CA VAL A 44 8.30 -9.98 -22.33
C VAL A 44 7.17 -9.01 -22.67
N PRO A 45 6.02 -9.46 -23.23
CA PRO A 45 5.02 -8.56 -23.82
C PRO A 45 4.42 -7.54 -22.85
N TYR A 46 4.27 -7.94 -21.59
CA TYR A 46 3.56 -7.22 -20.52
C TYR A 46 4.45 -6.33 -19.63
N LEU A 47 5.77 -6.31 -19.82
CA LEU A 47 6.62 -5.30 -19.17
C LEU A 47 6.49 -3.95 -19.89
N THR A 48 6.72 -2.83 -19.21
CA THR A 48 6.74 -1.50 -19.85
C THR A 48 8.06 -1.23 -20.57
N GLU A 49 9.16 -1.80 -20.08
CA GLU A 49 10.51 -1.64 -20.61
C GLU A 49 11.12 -3.00 -21.00
N SER A 50 12.18 -3.00 -21.81
CA SER A 50 12.97 -4.21 -22.04
C SER A 50 13.77 -4.55 -20.79
N LYS A 51 13.69 -5.81 -20.37
CA LYS A 51 14.46 -6.35 -19.25
C LYS A 51 15.11 -7.65 -19.74
N LEU A 52 16.43 -7.66 -19.83
CA LEU A 52 17.25 -8.79 -20.27
C LEU A 52 18.40 -9.00 -19.27
N PRO A 53 18.82 -10.26 -19.02
CA PRO A 53 18.28 -11.49 -19.57
C PRO A 53 16.99 -11.94 -18.89
N VAL A 54 16.25 -12.83 -19.55
CA VAL A 54 15.09 -13.54 -18.97
C VAL A 54 15.22 -15.05 -19.15
N LEU A 55 14.70 -15.81 -18.20
CA LEU A 55 14.58 -17.27 -18.29
C LEU A 55 13.16 -17.65 -18.71
N GLU A 56 13.00 -18.15 -19.92
CA GLU A 56 11.77 -18.79 -20.39
C GLU A 56 11.72 -20.25 -19.88
N VAL A 57 10.86 -20.49 -18.90
CA VAL A 57 10.72 -21.80 -18.23
C VAL A 57 9.82 -22.73 -19.06
N LYS A 58 8.78 -22.16 -19.69
CA LYS A 58 7.85 -22.77 -20.66
C LYS A 58 7.48 -21.70 -21.70
N PRO A 59 6.95 -22.06 -22.88
CA PRO A 59 6.50 -21.07 -23.87
C PRO A 59 5.64 -19.97 -23.23
N GLU A 60 6.02 -18.71 -23.48
CA GLU A 60 5.39 -17.50 -22.95
C GLU A 60 5.41 -17.34 -21.42
N LYS A 61 6.19 -18.15 -20.68
CA LYS A 61 6.35 -18.06 -19.22
C LYS A 61 7.77 -17.67 -18.84
N PHE A 62 7.94 -16.38 -18.57
CA PHE A 62 9.23 -15.73 -18.32
C PHE A 62 9.47 -15.44 -16.83
N LEU A 63 10.67 -15.78 -16.34
CA LEU A 63 11.25 -15.18 -15.15
C LEU A 63 12.19 -14.05 -15.58
N PHE A 64 11.79 -12.82 -15.25
CA PHE A 64 12.54 -11.58 -15.51
C PHE A 64 13.25 -11.04 -14.25
N SER A 65 13.35 -11.87 -13.21
CA SER A 65 14.23 -11.69 -12.06
C SER A 65 15.35 -12.71 -12.17
N VAL A 66 16.59 -12.22 -12.31
CA VAL A 66 17.77 -13.08 -12.49
C VAL A 66 18.02 -13.91 -11.23
N ASN A 67 17.84 -13.32 -10.05
CA ASN A 67 18.00 -14.01 -8.77
C ASN A 67 16.96 -15.12 -8.60
N SER A 68 15.70 -14.88 -9.00
CA SER A 68 14.65 -15.91 -9.00
C SER A 68 14.90 -17.01 -10.03
N ALA A 69 15.52 -16.69 -11.18
CA ALA A 69 15.92 -17.67 -12.19
C ALA A 69 17.06 -18.57 -11.69
N VAL A 70 18.08 -18.00 -11.04
CA VAL A 70 19.17 -18.73 -10.39
C VAL A 70 18.65 -19.64 -9.27
N ARG A 71 17.83 -19.11 -8.37
CA ARG A 71 17.20 -19.84 -7.26
C ARG A 71 16.35 -21.01 -7.77
N LEU A 72 15.51 -20.78 -8.79
CA LEU A 72 14.73 -21.87 -9.41
C LEU A 72 15.64 -22.98 -9.94
N LEU A 73 16.72 -22.64 -10.64
CA LEU A 73 17.64 -23.62 -11.22
C LEU A 73 18.35 -24.44 -10.13
N LEU A 74 18.96 -23.82 -9.12
CA LEU A 74 19.73 -24.54 -8.10
C LEU A 74 18.83 -25.33 -7.13
N THR A 75 17.70 -24.76 -6.71
CA THR A 75 16.71 -25.44 -5.86
C THR A 75 16.07 -26.63 -6.59
N SER A 76 15.79 -26.52 -7.90
CA SER A 76 15.16 -27.61 -8.67
C SER A 76 16.00 -28.90 -8.76
N THR A 77 17.31 -28.80 -8.51
CA THR A 77 18.26 -29.93 -8.52
C THR A 77 18.72 -30.35 -7.13
N GLY A 78 18.18 -29.76 -6.05
CA GLY A 78 18.58 -30.07 -4.67
C GLY A 78 20.02 -29.68 -4.31
N ILE A 79 20.65 -28.79 -5.10
CA ILE A 79 21.99 -28.25 -4.80
C ILE A 79 21.93 -27.31 -3.59
N GLU A 80 20.83 -26.60 -3.45
CA GLU A 80 20.53 -25.74 -2.31
C GLU A 80 19.20 -26.14 -1.67
N SER A 81 19.03 -25.75 -0.40
CA SER A 81 17.78 -25.87 0.35
C SER A 81 17.27 -24.48 0.75
N ASP A 82 16.04 -24.41 1.26
CA ASP A 82 15.46 -23.14 1.74
C ASP A 82 16.15 -22.64 3.01
N SER A 83 16.79 -21.47 2.89
CA SER A 83 17.56 -20.84 3.95
C SER A 83 17.40 -19.33 3.86
N LYS A 84 16.89 -18.74 4.95
CA LYS A 84 16.68 -17.29 5.10
C LYS A 84 17.95 -16.47 4.82
N GLN A 85 19.14 -17.02 5.13
CA GLN A 85 20.41 -16.35 4.87
C GLN A 85 20.69 -16.21 3.36
N ILE A 86 20.24 -17.16 2.54
CA ILE A 86 20.38 -17.08 1.09
C ILE A 86 19.45 -15.98 0.55
N ASP A 87 18.20 -15.94 1.02
CA ASP A 87 17.24 -14.90 0.64
C ASP A 87 17.72 -13.49 1.04
N GLU A 88 18.31 -13.34 2.23
CA GLU A 88 18.95 -12.09 2.69
C GLU A 88 20.05 -11.62 1.74
N TRP A 89 20.92 -12.53 1.26
CA TRP A 89 21.94 -12.19 0.28
C TRP A 89 21.38 -11.86 -1.10
N LEU A 90 20.32 -12.56 -1.55
CA LEU A 90 19.67 -12.28 -2.84
C LEU A 90 18.94 -10.92 -2.84
N GLU A 91 18.30 -10.56 -1.73
CA GLU A 91 17.66 -9.25 -1.53
C GLU A 91 18.71 -8.14 -1.42
N TRP A 92 19.79 -8.35 -0.64
CA TRP A 92 20.87 -7.37 -0.52
C TRP A 92 21.61 -7.17 -1.86
N GLU A 93 21.86 -8.24 -2.62
CA GLU A 93 22.51 -8.13 -3.93
C GLU A 93 21.67 -7.32 -4.91
N SER A 94 20.36 -7.57 -4.98
CA SER A 94 19.48 -6.90 -5.93
C SER A 94 19.05 -5.50 -5.53
N SER A 95 18.89 -5.22 -4.23
CA SER A 95 18.46 -3.91 -3.72
C SER A 95 19.60 -2.95 -3.33
N GLN A 96 20.77 -3.48 -2.95
CA GLN A 96 21.92 -2.68 -2.49
C GLN A 96 23.14 -2.83 -3.40
N LEU A 97 23.59 -4.04 -3.76
CA LEU A 97 24.85 -4.17 -4.51
C LEU A 97 24.71 -3.75 -5.98
N LEU A 98 23.79 -4.38 -6.71
CA LEU A 98 23.63 -4.18 -8.15
C LEU A 98 23.32 -2.73 -8.56
N PRO A 99 22.43 -1.97 -7.87
CA PRO A 99 22.16 -0.57 -8.23
C PRO A 99 23.37 0.36 -8.11
N TYR A 100 24.35 0.03 -7.28
CA TYR A 100 25.59 0.80 -7.10
C TYR A 100 26.73 0.31 -8.00
N VAL A 101 26.79 -1.00 -8.26
CA VAL A 101 27.76 -1.59 -9.20
C VAL A 101 27.45 -1.20 -10.65
N PHE A 102 26.18 -1.17 -11.06
CA PHE A 102 25.81 -0.92 -12.44
C PHE A 102 26.31 0.45 -12.98
N PRO A 103 26.12 1.60 -12.29
CA PRO A 103 26.70 2.87 -12.72
C PRO A 103 28.24 2.86 -12.81
N VAL A 104 28.92 2.18 -11.88
CA VAL A 104 30.39 2.01 -11.92
C VAL A 104 30.82 1.23 -13.17
N LEU A 105 30.10 0.18 -13.55
CA LEU A 105 30.38 -0.57 -14.78
C LEU A 105 30.08 0.26 -16.05
N VAL A 106 29.00 1.03 -16.08
CA VAL A 106 28.69 1.95 -17.19
C VAL A 106 29.80 3.01 -17.35
N ASN A 107 30.30 3.56 -16.25
CA ASN A 107 31.41 4.52 -16.27
C ASN A 107 32.74 3.87 -16.72
N HIS A 108 33.20 2.83 -16.01
CA HIS A 108 34.53 2.25 -16.24
C HIS A 108 34.63 1.38 -17.50
N ILE A 109 33.59 0.61 -17.86
CA ILE A 109 33.59 -0.30 -19.02
C ILE A 109 32.81 0.30 -20.21
N GLY A 110 31.66 0.92 -19.95
CA GLY A 110 30.88 1.59 -21.00
C GLY A 110 31.61 2.80 -21.58
N HIS A 111 31.93 3.76 -20.72
CA HIS A 111 32.52 5.05 -21.12
C HIS A 111 34.05 5.16 -21.00
N ASN A 112 34.73 4.14 -20.46
CA ASN A 112 36.17 4.17 -20.15
C ASN A 112 36.58 5.39 -19.28
N LYS A 113 35.75 5.74 -18.29
CA LYS A 113 35.96 6.87 -17.37
C LYS A 113 35.86 6.41 -15.91
N THR A 114 36.67 7.00 -15.05
CA THR A 114 36.48 6.90 -13.61
C THR A 114 35.52 7.99 -13.14
N ASP A 115 34.57 7.66 -12.28
CA ASP A 115 33.75 8.64 -11.55
C ASP A 115 33.97 8.45 -10.05
N LYS A 116 34.56 9.48 -9.42
CA LYS A 116 34.86 9.46 -8.00
C LYS A 116 33.61 9.39 -7.13
N GLN A 117 32.45 9.85 -7.61
CA GLN A 117 31.20 9.76 -6.86
C GLN A 117 30.68 8.32 -6.86
N SER A 118 30.44 7.70 -8.02
CA SER A 118 30.01 6.30 -8.09
C SER A 118 30.98 5.35 -7.40
N ASP A 119 32.30 5.57 -7.57
CA ASP A 119 33.32 4.74 -6.94
C ASP A 119 33.28 4.86 -5.41
N SER A 120 33.13 6.09 -4.88
CA SER A 120 33.04 6.34 -3.43
C SER A 120 31.78 5.76 -2.80
N LEU A 121 30.64 5.76 -3.51
CA LEU A 121 29.38 5.20 -3.03
C LEU A 121 29.42 3.65 -2.98
N LEU A 122 30.23 3.01 -3.82
CA LEU A 122 30.40 1.57 -3.86
C LEU A 122 31.40 1.04 -2.80
N GLN A 123 32.34 1.89 -2.31
CA GLN A 123 33.34 1.49 -1.31
C GLN A 123 32.77 0.81 -0.04
N PRO A 124 31.69 1.31 0.61
CA PRO A 124 31.15 0.68 1.83
C PRO A 124 30.59 -0.73 1.57
N LEU A 125 29.95 -0.93 0.41
CA LEU A 125 29.38 -2.23 0.01
C LEU A 125 30.48 -3.25 -0.31
N LEU A 126 31.54 -2.83 -0.99
CA LEU A 126 32.72 -3.67 -1.23
C LEU A 126 33.48 -3.97 0.07
N THR A 127 33.52 -3.04 1.02
CA THR A 127 34.09 -3.26 2.36
C THR A 127 33.31 -4.33 3.12
N TYR A 128 31.98 -4.20 3.17
CA TYR A 128 31.09 -5.19 3.78
C TYR A 128 31.26 -6.58 3.14
N LEU A 129 31.29 -6.64 1.81
CA LEU A 129 31.44 -7.91 1.10
C LEU A 129 32.83 -8.53 1.32
N ASN A 130 33.90 -7.75 1.27
CA ASN A 130 35.27 -8.19 1.55
C ASN A 130 35.43 -8.74 2.97
N THR A 131 34.77 -8.14 3.96
CA THR A 131 34.70 -8.71 5.32
C THR A 131 33.84 -9.98 5.37
N SER A 132 32.74 -10.05 4.61
CA SER A 132 31.79 -11.17 4.63
C SER A 132 32.29 -12.47 4.00
N VAL A 133 33.19 -12.37 3.01
CA VAL A 133 33.86 -13.52 2.35
C VAL A 133 35.17 -13.92 3.03
N LYS A 134 35.67 -13.13 3.99
CA LYS A 134 36.94 -13.41 4.67
C LYS A 134 36.91 -14.79 5.34
N ASN A 135 37.94 -15.60 5.07
CA ASN A 135 38.07 -16.99 5.52
C ASN A 135 36.94 -17.95 5.06
N LYS A 136 36.16 -17.60 4.03
CA LYS A 136 35.10 -18.47 3.48
C LYS A 136 35.35 -18.86 2.03
N THR A 137 34.81 -20.02 1.65
CA THR A 137 34.69 -20.45 0.24
C THR A 137 33.36 -20.00 -0.35
N TYR A 138 32.27 -20.11 0.44
CA TYR A 138 30.92 -19.70 0.05
C TYR A 138 30.32 -18.72 1.07
N LEU A 139 29.37 -17.89 0.66
CA LEU A 139 28.73 -16.87 1.50
C LEU A 139 27.89 -17.49 2.62
N VAL A 140 27.20 -18.59 2.30
CA VAL A 140 26.26 -19.31 3.19
C VAL A 140 26.58 -20.81 3.19
N GLY A 141 27.00 -21.33 4.34
CA GLY A 141 27.34 -22.75 4.51
C GLY A 141 28.61 -23.18 3.76
N ASP A 142 28.74 -24.49 3.56
CA ASP A 142 29.95 -25.14 3.02
C ASP A 142 29.81 -25.59 1.55
N SER A 143 28.72 -25.21 0.88
CA SER A 143 28.38 -25.59 -0.50
C SER A 143 27.93 -24.39 -1.33
N LEU A 144 28.05 -24.48 -2.65
CA LEU A 144 27.61 -23.44 -3.59
C LEU A 144 26.10 -23.16 -3.47
N THR A 145 25.72 -21.89 -3.32
CA THR A 145 24.32 -21.44 -3.24
C THR A 145 23.97 -20.39 -4.30
N SER A 146 22.68 -20.06 -4.46
CA SER A 146 22.27 -18.93 -5.30
C SER A 146 22.85 -17.58 -4.84
N ALA A 147 23.18 -17.41 -3.55
CA ALA A 147 23.83 -16.20 -3.05
C ALA A 147 25.22 -16.01 -3.68
N ASP A 148 26.04 -17.06 -3.71
CA ASP A 148 27.37 -17.04 -4.31
C ASP A 148 27.30 -16.66 -5.79
N VAL A 149 26.41 -17.31 -6.53
CA VAL A 149 26.23 -17.10 -7.97
C VAL A 149 25.78 -15.67 -8.29
N CYS A 150 24.80 -15.14 -7.53
CA CYS A 150 24.27 -13.80 -7.77
C CYS A 150 25.24 -12.70 -7.33
N VAL A 151 25.90 -12.83 -6.19
CA VAL A 151 26.91 -11.85 -5.75
C VAL A 151 28.12 -11.89 -6.68
N PHE A 152 28.65 -13.08 -7.00
CA PHE A 152 29.75 -13.24 -7.94
C PHE A 152 29.45 -12.60 -9.30
N GLY A 153 28.30 -12.91 -9.91
CA GLY A 153 27.96 -12.41 -11.23
C GLY A 153 27.85 -10.88 -11.30
N THR A 154 27.58 -10.22 -10.17
CA THR A 154 27.56 -8.75 -10.08
C THR A 154 28.96 -8.17 -9.85
N VAL A 155 29.83 -8.80 -9.05
CA VAL A 155 31.19 -8.24 -8.80
C VAL A 155 32.25 -8.69 -9.81
N TYR A 156 32.07 -9.82 -10.50
CA TYR A 156 33.01 -10.34 -11.50
C TYR A 156 33.42 -9.29 -12.56
N PRO A 157 32.49 -8.49 -13.14
CA PRO A 157 32.87 -7.43 -14.07
C PRO A 157 33.82 -6.37 -13.51
N LEU A 158 33.82 -6.13 -12.19
CA LEU A 158 34.71 -5.16 -11.54
C LEU A 158 36.19 -5.60 -11.56
N THR A 159 36.50 -6.85 -11.90
CA THR A 159 37.88 -7.35 -12.03
C THR A 159 38.68 -6.63 -13.11
N SER A 160 38.02 -6.03 -14.12
CA SER A 160 38.68 -5.17 -15.12
C SER A 160 38.79 -3.70 -14.69
N THR A 161 38.47 -3.35 -13.45
CA THR A 161 38.43 -1.97 -12.93
C THR A 161 39.41 -1.82 -11.75
N PRO A 162 39.96 -0.62 -11.49
CA PRO A 162 40.91 -0.42 -10.40
C PRO A 162 40.29 -0.49 -9.00
N ILE A 163 38.95 -0.53 -8.88
CA ILE A 163 38.24 -0.38 -7.59
C ILE A 163 38.47 -1.55 -6.63
N LEU A 164 38.71 -2.76 -7.14
CA LEU A 164 38.95 -3.96 -6.32
C LEU A 164 40.33 -4.01 -5.67
N LYS A 165 41.27 -3.12 -6.04
CA LYS A 165 42.65 -3.11 -5.50
C LYS A 165 42.73 -2.93 -3.98
N GLY A 166 41.70 -2.36 -3.34
CA GLY A 166 41.60 -2.24 -1.88
C GLY A 166 41.02 -3.46 -1.16
N PHE A 167 40.57 -4.49 -1.89
CA PHE A 167 39.74 -5.58 -1.38
C PHE A 167 40.35 -6.96 -1.70
N PRO A 168 41.43 -7.37 -0.99
CA PRO A 168 42.18 -8.59 -1.32
C PRO A 168 41.41 -9.88 -1.03
N GLU A 169 40.58 -9.91 0.03
CA GLU A 169 39.76 -11.09 0.38
C GLU A 169 38.69 -11.32 -0.69
N LEU A 170 38.03 -10.23 -1.13
CA LEU A 170 37.05 -10.26 -2.23
C LEU A 170 37.69 -10.66 -3.55
N THR A 171 38.86 -10.11 -3.88
CA THR A 171 39.59 -10.48 -5.10
C THR A 171 39.94 -11.97 -5.10
N SER A 172 40.48 -12.48 -3.99
CA SER A 172 40.78 -13.90 -3.83
C SER A 172 39.53 -14.79 -3.88
N TRP A 173 38.40 -14.33 -3.35
CA TRP A 173 37.12 -15.06 -3.42
C TRP A 173 36.59 -15.16 -4.87
N ILE A 174 36.65 -14.06 -5.63
CA ILE A 174 36.29 -14.05 -7.06
C ILE A 174 37.22 -14.98 -7.85
N GLU A 175 38.52 -14.96 -7.60
CA GLU A 175 39.48 -15.88 -8.24
C GLU A 175 39.16 -17.35 -7.95
N LYS A 176 38.92 -17.70 -6.67
CA LYS A 176 38.56 -19.06 -6.24
C LYS A 176 37.29 -19.57 -6.92
N LEU A 177 36.22 -18.77 -6.96
CA LEU A 177 34.98 -19.16 -7.63
C LEU A 177 35.17 -19.25 -9.15
N SER A 178 35.98 -18.38 -9.76
CA SER A 178 36.28 -18.43 -11.21
C SER A 178 37.01 -19.71 -11.65
N LEU A 179 37.63 -20.44 -10.73
CA LEU A 179 38.27 -21.74 -11.00
C LEU A 179 37.29 -22.93 -11.02
N ILE A 180 36.07 -22.77 -10.51
CA ILE A 180 35.03 -23.81 -10.57
C ILE A 180 34.54 -23.94 -12.02
N ASP A 181 34.47 -25.17 -12.55
CA ASP A 181 34.15 -25.40 -13.97
C ASP A 181 32.85 -24.74 -14.43
N ALA A 182 31.79 -24.78 -13.60
CA ALA A 182 30.52 -24.10 -13.89
C ALA A 182 30.66 -22.57 -14.07
N PHE A 183 31.56 -21.94 -13.32
CA PHE A 183 31.88 -20.51 -13.43
C PHE A 183 32.74 -20.24 -14.66
N LYS A 184 33.81 -21.01 -14.82
CA LYS A 184 34.74 -20.94 -15.95
C LYS A 184 34.04 -21.10 -17.30
N GLU A 185 33.16 -22.08 -17.44
CA GLU A 185 32.37 -22.30 -18.65
C GLU A 185 31.37 -21.16 -18.92
N ALA A 186 30.61 -20.73 -17.90
CA ALA A 186 29.64 -19.64 -18.05
C ALA A 186 30.32 -18.31 -18.44
N ILE A 187 31.45 -18.00 -17.81
CA ILE A 187 32.29 -16.84 -18.15
C ILE A 187 32.83 -16.97 -19.58
N SER A 188 33.31 -18.14 -19.99
CA SER A 188 33.82 -18.37 -21.34
C SER A 188 32.74 -18.17 -22.41
N ILE A 189 31.52 -18.65 -22.16
CA ILE A 189 30.37 -18.51 -23.06
C ILE A 189 29.98 -17.03 -23.24
N VAL A 190 29.79 -16.28 -22.14
CA VAL A 190 29.32 -14.88 -22.24
C VAL A 190 30.44 -13.94 -22.68
N THR A 191 31.67 -14.14 -22.22
CA THR A 191 32.81 -13.23 -22.53
C THR A 191 33.57 -13.59 -23.81
N GLN A 192 33.32 -14.77 -24.39
CA GLN A 192 34.08 -15.31 -25.52
C GLN A 192 35.61 -15.29 -25.26
N ASN A 193 36.00 -15.52 -23.99
CA ASN A 193 37.38 -15.43 -23.47
C ASN A 193 38.06 -14.05 -23.60
N LYS A 194 37.29 -12.97 -23.80
CA LYS A 194 37.79 -11.58 -23.90
C LYS A 194 37.66 -10.79 -22.59
N GLY A 195 37.19 -11.43 -21.52
CA GLY A 195 36.99 -10.83 -20.20
C GLY A 195 35.86 -9.78 -20.16
N PRO A 196 35.71 -9.03 -19.04
CA PRO A 196 34.57 -8.12 -18.83
C PRO A 196 34.40 -6.98 -19.84
N VAL A 197 35.42 -6.69 -20.65
CA VAL A 197 35.38 -5.60 -21.65
C VAL A 197 34.25 -5.78 -22.68
N VAL A 198 33.82 -7.03 -22.93
CA VAL A 198 32.70 -7.33 -23.85
C VAL A 198 31.35 -6.80 -23.36
N PHE A 199 31.21 -6.45 -22.08
CA PHE A 199 29.93 -6.03 -21.52
C PHE A 199 29.51 -4.60 -21.95
N LYS A 200 30.42 -3.87 -22.60
CA LYS A 200 30.25 -2.47 -23.02
C LYS A 200 28.96 -2.19 -23.80
N GLU A 201 28.63 -2.98 -24.81
CA GLU A 201 27.46 -2.73 -25.68
C GLU A 201 26.13 -2.97 -24.93
N SER A 202 26.08 -3.98 -24.05
CA SER A 202 24.92 -4.24 -23.19
C SER A 202 24.76 -3.16 -22.11
N LEU A 203 25.84 -2.79 -21.42
CA LEU A 203 25.83 -1.76 -20.38
C LEU A 203 25.36 -0.39 -20.89
N LEU A 204 25.72 -0.02 -22.11
CA LEU A 204 25.33 1.26 -22.73
C LEU A 204 23.93 1.27 -23.35
N SER A 205 23.29 0.11 -23.50
CA SER A 205 21.97 -0.03 -24.13
C SER A 205 20.85 -0.38 -23.16
N GLN A 206 21.18 -0.86 -21.96
CA GLN A 206 20.25 -0.96 -20.85
C GLN A 206 19.88 0.44 -20.32
N PRO A 207 18.62 0.67 -19.88
CA PRO A 207 18.24 1.93 -19.26
C PRO A 207 19.09 2.17 -18.00
N ALA A 208 19.43 3.43 -17.73
CA ALA A 208 20.20 3.80 -16.56
C ALA A 208 19.46 3.39 -15.28
N MET A 209 19.98 2.39 -14.56
CA MET A 209 19.51 2.06 -13.21
C MET A 209 19.53 3.33 -12.37
N PRO A 210 18.42 3.70 -11.70
CA PRO A 210 18.35 4.95 -10.95
C PRO A 210 19.39 4.94 -9.83
N SER A 211 20.36 5.85 -9.93
CA SER A 211 21.37 6.03 -8.88
C SER A 211 20.68 6.57 -7.62
N PRO A 212 20.92 6.00 -6.43
CA PRO A 212 20.29 6.47 -5.20
C PRO A 212 20.58 7.95 -4.90
N ASP A 213 21.71 8.47 -5.37
CA ASP A 213 22.10 9.89 -5.22
C ASP A 213 21.44 10.83 -6.24
N SER A 214 20.83 10.35 -7.34
CA SER A 214 20.06 11.25 -8.22
C SER A 214 18.72 11.71 -7.62
N LEU A 215 18.41 11.21 -6.41
CA LEU A 215 17.37 11.72 -5.51
C LEU A 215 17.88 12.85 -4.58
N THR A 216 19.18 13.17 -4.59
CA THR A 216 19.82 14.15 -3.69
C THR A 216 20.97 14.93 -4.34
N SER A 217 20.69 16.10 -4.95
CA SER A 217 21.35 17.39 -4.61
C SER A 217 21.23 18.48 -5.69
N LYS A 218 20.84 19.68 -5.24
CA LYS A 218 21.53 20.94 -5.60
C LYS A 218 21.17 22.05 -4.60
N SER A 219 21.86 22.07 -3.46
CA SER A 219 21.93 23.25 -2.58
C SER A 219 23.25 23.25 -1.80
N THR A 220 24.18 24.10 -2.23
CA THR A 220 25.46 24.33 -1.53
C THR A 220 25.27 25.35 -0.41
N SER A 221 25.33 24.92 0.86
CA SER A 221 25.68 25.82 1.97
C SER A 221 26.29 25.09 3.18
N LYS A 222 27.20 25.79 3.84
CA LYS A 222 28.21 25.35 4.81
C LYS A 222 27.71 24.54 6.01
N SER A 223 28.35 23.37 6.21
CA SER A 223 28.78 22.79 7.50
C SER A 223 28.01 23.14 8.78
N SER A 224 27.12 22.25 9.21
CA SER A 224 27.03 21.85 10.62
C SER A 224 26.65 20.37 10.70
N SER A 225 27.14 19.66 11.72
CA SER A 225 27.09 18.20 11.82
C SER A 225 25.70 17.69 12.19
N VAL A 226 25.09 16.85 11.35
CA VAL A 226 23.86 16.10 11.66
C VAL A 226 24.07 14.62 11.32
N SER A 227 23.65 13.76 12.27
CA SER A 227 23.85 12.32 12.26
C SER A 227 22.89 11.56 11.33
N SER A 228 23.28 10.32 10.99
CA SER A 228 22.69 9.47 9.95
C SER A 228 21.33 8.84 10.29
N GLN A 229 20.55 8.54 9.23
CA GLN A 229 19.43 7.60 9.29
C GLN A 229 19.90 6.14 9.40
N PRO A 230 19.10 5.23 9.97
CA PRO A 230 19.45 3.82 10.12
C PRO A 230 18.97 2.96 8.93
N THR A 231 19.86 2.11 8.41
CA THR A 231 19.51 0.91 7.67
C THR A 231 19.20 -0.25 8.63
N GLU A 232 18.28 -1.15 8.27
CA GLU A 232 18.18 -2.47 8.94
C GLU A 232 19.39 -3.32 8.52
N SER A 233 20.50 -3.14 9.24
CA SER A 233 21.64 -4.04 9.17
C SER A 233 21.30 -5.39 9.82
N SER A 234 22.15 -6.40 9.59
CA SER A 234 22.32 -7.46 10.58
C SER A 234 22.48 -6.85 11.99
N GLU A 235 21.97 -7.52 13.02
CA GLU A 235 22.17 -7.13 14.41
C GLU A 235 23.64 -7.38 14.81
N VAL A 236 24.53 -6.51 14.32
CA VAL A 236 25.74 -6.14 15.05
C VAL A 236 25.24 -5.57 16.37
N GLU A 237 25.46 -6.30 17.47
CA GLU A 237 25.18 -5.79 18.80
C GLU A 237 25.95 -4.46 18.96
N LYS A 238 25.23 -3.33 18.89
CA LYS A 238 25.77 -2.07 19.37
C LYS A 238 26.07 -2.28 20.85
N GLN A 239 27.36 -2.34 21.18
CA GLN A 239 27.78 -2.33 22.57
C GLN A 239 27.23 -1.06 23.22
N LEU A 240 26.27 -1.24 24.13
CA LEU A 240 25.66 -0.16 24.88
C LEU A 240 26.76 0.55 25.67
N THR A 241 26.78 1.88 25.59
CA THR A 241 27.75 2.66 26.37
C THR A 241 27.41 2.61 27.86
N GLU A 242 28.41 2.77 28.71
CA GLU A 242 28.21 2.82 30.16
C GLU A 242 27.30 4.01 30.56
N GLU A 243 27.34 5.10 29.81
CA GLU A 243 26.42 6.24 29.96
C GLU A 243 24.96 5.87 29.67
N GLU A 244 24.69 5.13 28.59
CA GLU A 244 23.34 4.65 28.25
C GLU A 244 22.80 3.67 29.31
N LEU A 245 23.64 2.76 29.80
CA LEU A 245 23.29 1.82 30.87
C LEU A 245 22.98 2.55 32.18
N ASN A 246 23.85 3.48 32.60
CA ASN A 246 23.64 4.29 33.81
C ASN A 246 22.39 5.18 33.70
N ALA A 247 22.10 5.73 32.51
CA ALA A 247 20.89 6.52 32.26
C ALA A 247 19.62 5.66 32.34
N ALA A 248 19.64 4.45 31.77
CA ALA A 248 18.54 3.50 31.84
C ALA A 248 18.29 3.02 33.27
N GLU A 249 19.35 2.68 34.03
CA GLU A 249 19.23 2.27 35.42
C GLU A 249 18.69 3.40 36.31
N LYS A 250 19.19 4.63 36.13
CA LYS A 250 18.68 5.81 36.83
C LYS A 250 17.19 6.04 36.56
N CYS A 251 16.76 5.95 35.30
CA CYS A 251 15.36 6.04 34.92
C CYS A 251 14.51 4.95 35.60
N TRP A 252 15.02 3.72 35.65
CA TRP A 252 14.36 2.60 36.31
C TRP A 252 14.22 2.79 37.83
N ARG A 253 15.25 3.34 38.48
CA ARG A 253 15.23 3.67 39.92
C ARG A 253 14.27 4.82 40.24
N ASP A 254 14.25 5.87 39.41
CA ASP A 254 13.36 7.03 39.58
C ASP A 254 11.87 6.67 39.39
N GLY A 255 11.58 5.73 38.48
CA GLY A 255 10.25 5.19 38.25
C GLY A 255 9.21 6.23 37.86
N VAL A 256 7.95 5.99 38.24
CA VAL A 256 6.80 6.86 37.89
C VAL A 256 6.88 8.30 38.41
N ALA A 257 7.82 8.65 39.29
CA ALA A 257 7.94 10.01 39.84
C ALA A 257 8.27 11.08 38.77
N LYS A 258 8.82 10.65 37.62
CA LYS A 258 9.11 11.51 36.46
C LYS A 258 8.10 11.36 35.31
N LEU A 259 7.10 10.50 35.46
CA LEU A 259 6.09 10.28 34.44
C LEU A 259 4.98 11.33 34.61
N PRO A 260 4.70 12.19 33.60
CA PRO A 260 3.56 13.09 33.68
C PRO A 260 2.26 12.27 33.64
N GLU A 261 1.25 12.63 34.44
CA GLU A 261 -0.07 12.02 34.29
C GLU A 261 -0.67 12.35 32.91
N LEU A 262 -1.43 11.40 32.35
CA LEU A 262 -2.20 11.60 31.13
C LEU A 262 -3.25 12.70 31.36
N ARG A 263 -3.22 13.71 30.51
CA ARG A 263 -4.09 14.89 30.61
C ARG A 263 -5.56 14.51 30.44
N GLU A 264 -6.38 14.88 31.44
CA GLU A 264 -7.84 14.82 31.35
C GLU A 264 -8.34 15.71 30.20
N ARG A 265 -9.12 15.16 29.27
CA ARG A 265 -9.61 15.88 28.09
C ARG A 265 -10.99 16.47 28.36
N LYS A 266 -11.05 17.79 28.56
CA LYS A 266 -12.30 18.54 28.73
C LYS A 266 -12.69 19.18 27.41
N HIS A 267 -13.88 18.85 26.93
CA HIS A 267 -14.43 19.38 25.68
C HIS A 267 -15.27 20.65 25.97
N PRO A 268 -15.24 21.68 25.10
CA PRO A 268 -14.43 21.78 23.90
C PRO A 268 -12.95 22.05 24.20
N ILE A 269 -12.07 21.38 23.46
CA ILE A 269 -10.61 21.55 23.55
C ILE A 269 -10.23 22.83 22.78
N LEU A 270 -9.51 23.73 23.46
CA LEU A 270 -9.04 25.01 22.92
C LEU A 270 -7.51 25.12 23.01
N PRO A 271 -6.84 25.94 22.18
CA PRO A 271 -5.40 26.16 22.27
C PRO A 271 -4.97 26.74 23.62
N ILE A 272 -3.83 26.26 24.12
CA ILE A 272 -3.20 26.68 25.36
C ILE A 272 -1.91 27.40 24.97
N LYS A 273 -1.76 28.65 25.43
CA LYS A 273 -0.65 29.52 25.07
C LYS A 273 0.69 28.93 25.54
N GLY A 274 1.68 28.86 24.64
CA GLY A 274 3.00 28.33 24.95
C GLY A 274 3.10 26.81 25.06
N GLU A 275 1.99 26.08 24.83
CA GLU A 275 2.01 24.64 24.61
C GLU A 275 1.94 24.30 23.11
N LYS A 276 2.27 23.05 22.77
CA LYS A 276 2.10 22.57 21.39
C LYS A 276 0.62 22.28 21.10
N ASN A 277 -0.03 23.16 20.35
CA ASN A 277 -1.41 23.00 19.91
C ASN A 277 -1.47 22.40 18.49
N ILE A 278 -2.10 21.25 18.35
CA ILE A 278 -2.12 20.46 17.11
C ILE A 278 -3.56 20.32 16.63
N LEU A 279 -3.85 20.93 15.49
CA LEU A 279 -5.11 20.82 14.79
C LEU A 279 -4.99 19.72 13.73
N ILE A 280 -5.77 18.66 13.83
CA ILE A 280 -5.69 17.50 12.93
C ILE A 280 -6.98 17.43 12.12
N CYS A 281 -6.85 17.50 10.80
CA CYS A 281 -7.96 17.31 9.87
C CYS A 281 -7.71 16.09 8.98
N SER A 282 -8.75 15.28 8.78
CA SER A 282 -8.74 14.22 7.77
C SER A 282 -9.68 14.58 6.63
N ALA A 283 -9.28 14.28 5.40
CA ALA A 283 -10.06 14.58 4.20
C ALA A 283 -11.53 14.17 4.35
N LEU A 284 -12.44 15.13 4.16
CA LEU A 284 -13.87 14.90 4.28
C LEU A 284 -14.32 13.83 3.26
N PRO A 285 -14.82 12.66 3.70
CA PRO A 285 -15.42 11.69 2.79
C PRO A 285 -16.69 12.22 2.12
N TYR A 286 -16.79 12.01 0.80
CA TYR A 286 -18.03 12.21 0.05
C TYR A 286 -19.14 11.29 0.59
N VAL A 287 -20.23 11.90 1.06
CA VAL A 287 -21.34 11.22 1.72
C VAL A 287 -22.03 10.19 0.82
N ASN A 288 -22.09 10.43 -0.48
CA ASN A 288 -22.85 9.59 -1.43
C ASN A 288 -22.22 8.19 -1.67
N ASN A 289 -21.08 7.88 -1.06
CA ASN A 289 -20.35 6.64 -1.28
C ASN A 289 -19.85 6.00 0.03
N VAL A 290 -20.30 4.77 0.28
CA VAL A 290 -19.77 3.92 1.35
C VAL A 290 -18.23 3.81 1.23
N PRO A 291 -17.47 4.15 2.29
CA PRO A 291 -16.02 4.15 2.23
C PRO A 291 -15.48 2.72 2.18
N HIS A 292 -14.50 2.48 1.31
CA HIS A 292 -13.74 1.23 1.26
C HIS A 292 -12.46 1.31 2.10
N LEU A 293 -11.80 0.18 2.37
CA LEU A 293 -10.60 0.14 3.23
C LEU A 293 -9.51 1.12 2.76
N GLY A 294 -9.41 1.37 1.45
CA GLY A 294 -8.50 2.36 0.86
C GLY A 294 -8.80 3.81 1.25
N ASN A 295 -10.08 4.22 1.38
CA ASN A 295 -10.41 5.55 1.91
C ASN A 295 -10.08 5.64 3.40
N ILE A 296 -10.33 4.54 4.13
CA ILE A 296 -10.10 4.47 5.58
C ILE A 296 -8.61 4.62 5.90
N ILE A 297 -7.72 3.83 5.26
CA ILE A 297 -6.28 3.91 5.52
C ILE A 297 -5.68 5.25 5.07
N GLY A 298 -6.05 5.76 3.90
CA GLY A 298 -5.45 6.97 3.33
C GLY A 298 -5.79 8.24 4.09
N CYS A 299 -6.95 8.26 4.76
CA CYS A 299 -7.46 9.44 5.46
C CYS A 299 -7.62 9.16 6.96
N VAL A 300 -8.79 8.66 7.38
CA VAL A 300 -9.24 8.73 8.78
C VAL A 300 -8.43 7.85 9.73
N LEU A 301 -7.98 6.66 9.31
CA LEU A 301 -7.18 5.76 10.15
C LEU A 301 -5.75 6.27 10.33
N SER A 302 -5.17 6.90 9.29
CA SER A 302 -3.86 7.56 9.40
C SER A 302 -3.89 8.74 10.39
N ALA A 303 -4.95 9.55 10.34
CA ALA A 303 -5.13 10.69 11.23
C ALA A 303 -5.44 10.28 12.68
N ASP A 304 -6.27 9.24 12.87
CA ASP A 304 -6.60 8.70 14.21
C ASP A 304 -5.36 8.20 14.96
N VAL A 305 -4.48 7.46 14.26
CA VAL A 305 -3.18 7.05 14.79
C VAL A 305 -2.36 8.24 15.29
N TYR A 306 -2.25 9.30 14.48
CA TYR A 306 -1.48 10.49 14.87
C TYR A 306 -2.13 11.24 16.03
N SER A 307 -3.46 11.40 16.00
CA SER A 307 -4.25 12.00 17.08
C SER A 307 -4.07 11.28 18.42
N ARG A 308 -4.18 9.94 18.41
CA ARG A 308 -3.92 9.10 19.58
C ARG A 308 -2.49 9.26 20.10
N TYR A 309 -1.49 9.25 19.22
CA TYR A 309 -0.10 9.56 19.60
C TYR A 309 0.04 10.94 20.24
N CYS A 310 -0.55 12.00 19.67
CA CYS A 310 -0.53 13.36 20.24
C CYS A 310 -1.11 13.40 21.66
N ARG A 311 -2.25 12.73 21.87
CA ARG A 311 -2.91 12.63 23.19
C ARG A 311 -2.03 11.92 24.22
N LEU A 312 -1.42 10.78 23.87
CA LEU A 312 -0.51 10.04 24.75
C LEU A 312 0.82 10.78 25.00
N ARG A 313 1.18 11.76 24.16
CA ARG A 313 2.30 12.69 24.39
C ARG A 313 1.90 13.94 25.18
N ASN A 314 0.67 14.00 25.69
CA ASN A 314 0.07 15.18 26.34
C ASN A 314 0.08 16.46 25.48
N TYR A 315 0.17 16.34 24.14
CA TYR A 315 0.03 17.49 23.25
C TYR A 315 -1.43 17.91 23.18
N ASN A 316 -1.68 19.22 23.26
CA ASN A 316 -3.01 19.77 23.17
C ASN A 316 -3.52 19.58 21.73
N SER A 317 -4.43 18.64 21.53
CA SER A 317 -4.78 18.15 20.19
C SER A 317 -6.28 17.98 20.02
N VAL A 318 -6.78 18.46 18.87
CA VAL A 318 -8.15 18.29 18.42
C VAL A 318 -8.14 17.64 17.02
N TYR A 319 -8.91 16.57 16.86
CA TYR A 319 -9.02 15.81 15.62
C TYR A 319 -10.43 15.88 15.06
N LEU A 320 -10.55 16.46 13.87
CA LEU A 320 -11.81 16.82 13.23
C LEU A 320 -11.93 16.19 11.85
N CYS A 321 -13.17 15.82 11.50
CA CYS A 321 -13.57 15.39 10.16
C CYS A 321 -15.10 15.53 10.06
N GLY A 322 -15.67 15.12 8.93
CA GLY A 322 -17.09 15.15 8.68
C GLY A 322 -17.40 14.73 7.25
N THR A 323 -18.66 14.64 6.88
CA THR A 323 -19.06 14.31 5.51
C THR A 323 -19.07 15.54 4.62
N ASP A 324 -18.54 15.39 3.40
CA ASP A 324 -18.75 16.32 2.29
C ASP A 324 -20.02 15.91 1.52
N GLU A 325 -20.97 16.84 1.44
CA GLU A 325 -22.38 16.54 1.16
C GLU A 325 -22.94 17.28 -0.04
N TYR A 326 -22.27 18.33 -0.53
CA TYR A 326 -22.76 19.18 -1.62
C TYR A 326 -22.38 18.68 -3.01
N GLY A 327 -23.04 19.26 -4.03
CA GLY A 327 -22.71 19.05 -5.43
C GLY A 327 -23.49 17.94 -6.14
N THR A 328 -23.28 17.90 -7.45
CA THR A 328 -24.05 17.16 -8.46
C THR A 328 -24.08 15.65 -8.20
N ALA A 329 -23.03 15.10 -7.60
CA ALA A 329 -22.96 13.67 -7.30
C ALA A 329 -23.92 13.25 -6.16
N THR A 330 -24.31 14.18 -5.28
CA THR A 330 -25.36 13.95 -4.26
C THR A 330 -26.75 14.03 -4.89
N GLU A 331 -27.04 15.06 -5.70
CA GLU A 331 -28.33 15.20 -6.40
C GLU A 331 -28.68 13.97 -7.24
N ASN A 332 -27.72 13.46 -8.01
CA ASN A 332 -27.92 12.26 -8.83
C ASN A 332 -28.16 11.01 -7.98
N LYS A 333 -27.41 10.86 -6.87
CA LYS A 333 -27.55 9.70 -6.00
C LYS A 333 -28.88 9.73 -5.21
N ALA A 334 -29.35 10.92 -4.85
CA ALA A 334 -30.67 11.16 -4.29
C ALA A 334 -31.77 10.74 -5.27
N LEU A 335 -31.69 11.21 -6.52
CA LEU A 335 -32.62 10.84 -7.60
C LEU A 335 -32.63 9.34 -7.90
N GLU A 336 -31.46 8.69 -7.93
CA GLU A 336 -31.33 7.23 -8.10
C GLU A 336 -32.01 6.42 -6.99
N GLU A 337 -32.05 6.94 -5.75
CA GLU A 337 -32.65 6.27 -4.59
C GLU A 337 -34.07 6.76 -4.27
N GLY A 338 -34.61 7.72 -5.04
CA GLY A 338 -35.94 8.30 -4.82
C GLY A 338 -36.05 9.17 -3.57
N LEU A 339 -34.95 9.81 -3.16
CA LEU A 339 -34.82 10.64 -1.96
C LEU A 339 -34.52 12.10 -2.33
N THR A 340 -34.71 13.01 -1.38
CA THR A 340 -34.14 14.36 -1.47
C THR A 340 -32.63 14.35 -1.16
N PRO A 341 -31.86 15.37 -1.59
CA PRO A 341 -30.45 15.49 -1.25
C PRO A 341 -30.17 15.50 0.26
N GLN A 342 -31.01 16.15 1.07
CA GLN A 342 -30.85 16.14 2.54
C GLN A 342 -31.05 14.73 3.12
N GLU A 343 -32.11 14.02 2.75
CA GLU A 343 -32.40 12.68 3.26
C GLU A 343 -31.29 11.66 2.92
N ILE A 344 -30.72 11.74 1.72
CA ILE A 344 -29.60 10.85 1.37
C ILE A 344 -28.32 11.22 2.13
N CYS A 345 -28.06 12.50 2.33
CA CYS A 345 -26.96 12.95 3.18
C CYS A 345 -27.12 12.46 4.62
N ASP A 346 -28.32 12.59 5.21
CA ASP A 346 -28.61 12.13 6.58
C ASP A 346 -28.41 10.61 6.72
N LYS A 347 -28.96 9.85 5.75
CA LYS A 347 -28.84 8.38 5.67
C LYS A 347 -27.38 7.94 5.62
N TYR A 348 -26.58 8.56 4.77
CA TYR A 348 -25.19 8.13 4.57
C TYR A 348 -24.23 8.74 5.60
N ASN A 349 -24.43 9.96 6.10
CA ASN A 349 -23.65 10.51 7.22
C ASN A 349 -23.69 9.56 8.42
N LYS A 350 -24.90 9.08 8.79
CA LYS A 350 -25.07 8.05 9.82
C LYS A 350 -24.27 6.78 9.51
N LEU A 351 -24.30 6.29 8.26
CA LEU A 351 -23.54 5.11 7.85
C LEU A 351 -22.02 5.33 7.94
N HIS A 352 -21.52 6.52 7.62
CA HIS A 352 -20.11 6.87 7.80
C HIS A 352 -19.72 6.85 9.27
N THR A 353 -20.52 7.47 10.15
CA THR A 353 -20.33 7.43 11.61
C THR A 353 -20.30 5.99 12.13
N GLU A 354 -21.29 5.16 11.81
CA GLU A 354 -21.33 3.73 12.21
C GLU A 354 -20.08 2.94 11.77
N ILE A 355 -19.53 3.24 10.58
CA ILE A 355 -18.30 2.61 10.09
C ILE A 355 -17.09 3.10 10.88
N TYR A 356 -16.96 4.40 11.09
CA TYR A 356 -15.81 4.99 11.77
C TYR A 356 -15.78 4.66 13.27
N ASP A 357 -16.95 4.60 13.92
CA ASP A 357 -17.10 4.09 15.29
C ASP A 357 -16.66 2.63 15.38
N TRP A 358 -17.08 1.77 14.44
CA TRP A 358 -16.66 0.37 14.41
C TRP A 358 -15.15 0.21 14.17
N PHE A 359 -14.55 1.04 13.31
CA PHE A 359 -13.10 1.13 13.13
C PHE A 359 -12.37 1.83 14.30
N ASN A 360 -13.09 2.23 15.36
CA ASN A 360 -12.57 2.93 16.54
C ASN A 360 -11.77 4.19 16.13
N ILE A 361 -12.33 5.00 15.24
CA ILE A 361 -11.77 6.29 14.83
C ILE A 361 -12.22 7.35 15.85
N SER A 362 -11.27 7.87 16.62
CA SER A 362 -11.53 8.73 17.77
C SER A 362 -11.51 10.21 17.41
N PHE A 363 -12.46 10.64 16.57
CA PHE A 363 -12.71 12.06 16.34
C PHE A 363 -13.05 12.78 17.65
N ASP A 364 -12.64 14.04 17.76
CA ASP A 364 -13.12 14.95 18.81
C ASP A 364 -14.46 15.59 18.44
N HIS A 365 -14.72 15.71 17.14
CA HIS A 365 -16.02 16.01 16.56
C HIS A 365 -16.08 15.49 15.11
N PHE A 366 -17.18 14.84 14.75
CA PHE A 366 -17.45 14.40 13.38
C PHE A 366 -18.69 15.16 12.85
N GLY A 367 -18.45 16.17 12.02
CA GLY A 367 -19.47 17.11 11.54
C GLY A 367 -19.94 16.87 10.12
N ARG A 368 -20.51 17.91 9.51
CA ARG A 368 -21.20 17.89 8.20
C ARG A 368 -21.03 19.24 7.50
N THR A 369 -20.96 19.26 6.16
CA THR A 369 -20.94 20.53 5.42
C THR A 369 -22.33 21.17 5.24
N THR A 370 -23.44 20.44 5.41
CA THR A 370 -24.81 21.00 5.31
C THR A 370 -25.26 21.71 6.59
N THR A 371 -24.54 22.75 7.02
CA THR A 371 -24.82 23.48 8.28
C THR A 371 -24.98 24.98 8.04
N THR A 372 -25.65 25.68 8.96
CA THR A 372 -25.78 27.14 8.88
C THR A 372 -24.43 27.84 9.08
N GLU A 373 -23.54 27.20 9.83
CA GLU A 373 -22.17 27.59 10.13
C GLU A 373 -21.33 27.54 8.86
N GLN A 374 -21.44 26.47 8.06
CA GLN A 374 -20.80 26.39 6.74
C GLN A 374 -21.27 27.55 5.85
N THR A 375 -22.58 27.76 5.71
CA THR A 375 -23.12 28.84 4.86
C THR A 375 -22.56 30.21 5.27
N LYS A 376 -22.60 30.53 6.57
CA LYS A 376 -22.08 31.82 7.10
C LYS A 376 -20.59 31.99 6.86
N ILE A 377 -19.77 30.98 7.18
CA ILE A 377 -18.30 31.07 7.10
C ILE A 377 -17.82 31.10 5.64
N VAL A 378 -18.44 30.32 4.75
CA VAL A 378 -18.12 30.33 3.32
C VAL A 378 -18.48 31.67 2.68
N GLN A 379 -19.63 32.25 3.04
CA GLN A 379 -20.03 33.57 2.55
C GLN A 379 -19.16 34.70 3.11
N ASP A 380 -18.73 34.64 4.37
CA ASP A 380 -17.77 35.58 4.98
C ASP A 380 -16.40 35.53 4.29
N ILE A 381 -15.83 34.34 4.11
CA ILE A 381 -14.57 34.13 3.40
C ILE A 381 -14.69 34.61 1.94
N PHE A 382 -15.78 34.26 1.24
CA PHE A 382 -16.05 34.74 -0.11
C PHE A 382 -16.05 36.26 -0.19
N TRP A 383 -16.76 36.95 0.71
CA TRP A 383 -16.81 38.42 0.71
C TRP A 383 -15.45 39.05 0.96
N LYS A 384 -14.62 38.48 1.84
CA LYS A 384 -13.24 38.95 2.07
C LYS A 384 -12.39 38.79 0.81
N VAL A 385 -12.39 37.61 0.19
CA VAL A 385 -11.65 37.33 -1.06
C VAL A 385 -12.13 38.22 -2.23
N TYR A 386 -13.45 38.47 -2.31
CA TYR A 386 -14.06 39.36 -3.30
C TYR A 386 -13.65 40.82 -3.09
N ASN A 387 -13.77 41.33 -1.86
CA ASN A 387 -13.45 42.73 -1.52
C ASN A 387 -11.94 43.04 -1.63
N ASN A 388 -11.08 42.04 -1.38
CA ASN A 388 -9.64 42.12 -1.61
C ASN A 388 -9.27 42.00 -3.12
N GLY A 389 -10.28 41.85 -4.00
CA GLY A 389 -10.11 41.86 -5.45
C GLY A 389 -9.42 40.61 -5.99
N HIS A 390 -9.66 39.44 -5.39
CA HIS A 390 -9.16 38.13 -5.86
C HIS A 390 -10.27 37.28 -6.52
N VAL A 391 -11.42 37.88 -6.83
CA VAL A 391 -12.51 37.23 -7.58
C VAL A 391 -12.71 37.95 -8.92
N ILE A 392 -12.66 37.19 -10.02
CA ILE A 392 -12.93 37.64 -11.38
C ILE A 392 -14.33 37.17 -11.79
N LYS A 393 -15.03 37.97 -12.61
CA LYS A 393 -16.28 37.57 -13.27
C LYS A 393 -15.98 37.25 -14.74
N ASP A 394 -16.44 36.11 -15.21
CA ASP A 394 -16.31 35.72 -16.62
C ASP A 394 -17.52 34.89 -17.07
N SER A 395 -17.80 34.92 -18.37
CA SER A 395 -18.95 34.26 -18.99
C SER A 395 -18.52 32.97 -19.69
N ILE A 396 -19.31 31.91 -19.55
CA ILE A 396 -18.97 30.59 -20.08
C ILE A 396 -20.15 30.04 -20.87
N ASP A 397 -19.87 29.53 -22.06
CA ASP A 397 -20.85 28.82 -22.88
C ASP A 397 -21.02 27.38 -22.39
N GLN A 398 -22.23 27.02 -22.00
CA GLN A 398 -22.59 25.68 -21.55
C GLN A 398 -23.80 25.14 -22.32
N LEU A 399 -23.88 23.82 -22.47
CA LEU A 399 -25.07 23.18 -23.01
C LEU A 399 -26.19 23.13 -21.96
N HIS A 400 -27.35 23.71 -22.30
CA HIS A 400 -28.57 23.68 -21.53
C HIS A 400 -29.60 22.74 -22.16
N CYS A 401 -30.25 21.90 -21.34
CA CYS A 401 -31.39 21.10 -21.75
C CYS A 401 -32.68 21.78 -21.28
N ASP A 402 -33.43 22.39 -22.20
CA ASP A 402 -34.69 23.07 -21.85
C ASP A 402 -35.74 22.10 -21.30
N LYS A 403 -35.78 20.85 -21.79
CA LYS A 403 -36.72 19.82 -21.31
C LYS A 403 -36.42 19.34 -19.88
N CYS A 404 -35.16 19.33 -19.47
CA CYS A 404 -34.75 19.02 -18.09
C CYS A 404 -34.57 20.29 -17.23
N ASN A 405 -34.75 21.47 -17.82
CA ASN A 405 -34.47 22.79 -17.26
C ASN A 405 -33.14 22.86 -16.45
N ARG A 406 -32.04 22.37 -17.05
CA ARG A 406 -30.72 22.37 -16.43
C ARG A 406 -29.58 22.41 -17.44
N PHE A 407 -28.42 22.92 -16.99
CA PHE A 407 -27.15 22.77 -17.70
C PHE A 407 -26.65 21.32 -17.63
N LEU A 408 -25.91 20.88 -18.66
CA LEU A 408 -25.44 19.51 -18.85
C LEU A 408 -23.91 19.36 -18.79
N ALA A 409 -23.18 20.47 -18.86
CA ALA A 409 -21.72 20.51 -18.86
C ALA A 409 -21.25 21.19 -17.56
N ASP A 410 -20.78 20.39 -16.61
CA ASP A 410 -20.45 20.83 -15.24
C ASP A 410 -18.92 20.85 -14.98
N ARG A 411 -18.11 20.48 -15.99
CA ARG A 411 -16.66 20.53 -15.92
C ARG A 411 -16.07 21.53 -16.89
N PHE A 412 -15.24 22.42 -16.35
CA PHE A 412 -14.51 23.39 -17.14
C PHE A 412 -13.21 22.81 -17.71
N LEU A 413 -12.88 23.23 -18.93
CA LEU A 413 -11.58 23.04 -19.60
C LEU A 413 -10.37 23.15 -18.66
N ALA A 414 -10.40 24.15 -17.79
CA ALA A 414 -9.30 24.48 -16.90
C ALA A 414 -9.01 23.36 -15.89
N ASP A 415 -10.01 22.58 -15.47
CA ASP A 415 -9.90 21.57 -14.40
C ASP A 415 -9.35 20.20 -14.90
N ARG A 416 -9.03 20.09 -16.20
CA ARG A 416 -8.53 18.85 -16.84
C ARG A 416 -7.26 18.26 -16.19
N PHE A 417 -6.44 19.06 -15.51
CA PHE A 417 -5.17 18.62 -14.90
C PHE A 417 -5.33 17.92 -13.53
N LEU A 418 -6.50 17.98 -12.88
CA LEU A 418 -6.61 17.73 -11.44
C LEU A 418 -6.97 16.27 -11.06
N ALA A 419 -7.53 15.47 -11.97
CA ALA A 419 -7.80 14.06 -11.66
C ALA A 419 -7.84 13.18 -12.92
N GLY A 420 -7.03 12.12 -12.94
CA GLY A 420 -7.14 10.99 -13.88
C GLY A 420 -8.38 10.11 -13.63
N ARG A 421 -9.52 10.71 -13.27
CA ARG A 421 -10.81 10.06 -13.04
C ARG A 421 -11.89 10.75 -13.89
N PHE A 422 -12.50 9.93 -14.76
CA PHE A 422 -13.52 10.30 -15.75
C PHE A 422 -14.91 10.46 -15.11
N LEU A 423 -15.16 11.62 -14.51
CA LEU A 423 -16.38 11.93 -13.75
C LEU A 423 -16.82 13.40 -13.94
N ALA A 424 -17.50 13.72 -15.06
CA ALA A 424 -18.47 14.83 -15.10
C ALA A 424 -19.38 14.82 -16.34
N ASP A 425 -18.83 14.72 -17.55
CA ASP A 425 -19.58 15.01 -18.79
C ASP A 425 -20.41 13.83 -19.30
N ARG A 426 -21.10 13.17 -18.36
CA ARG A 426 -21.98 12.01 -18.58
C ARG A 426 -23.39 12.40 -19.00
N PHE A 427 -23.80 13.67 -18.83
CA PHE A 427 -25.15 14.13 -19.17
C PHE A 427 -25.32 14.57 -20.62
N VAL A 428 -24.23 14.63 -21.37
CA VAL A 428 -24.25 14.84 -22.82
C VAL A 428 -23.48 13.73 -23.54
N SER A 429 -23.98 13.32 -24.69
CA SER A 429 -23.14 12.75 -25.74
C SER A 429 -23.52 13.29 -27.11
N GLY A 430 -22.67 13.09 -28.11
CA GLY A 430 -22.90 13.51 -29.47
C GLY A 430 -21.83 12.94 -30.41
N ILE A 431 -21.81 13.45 -31.63
CA ILE A 431 -20.84 13.07 -32.64
C ILE A 431 -19.54 13.85 -32.39
N CYS A 432 -18.40 13.13 -32.35
CA CYS A 432 -17.09 13.73 -32.17
C CYS A 432 -16.72 14.61 -33.39
N PRO A 433 -16.35 15.89 -33.20
CA PRO A 433 -15.96 16.77 -34.31
C PRO A 433 -14.62 16.37 -34.98
N MET A 434 -13.84 15.48 -34.36
CA MET A 434 -12.50 15.09 -34.81
C MET A 434 -12.46 13.77 -35.60
N CYS A 435 -13.31 12.80 -35.25
CA CYS A 435 -13.29 11.45 -35.84
C CYS A 435 -14.68 10.89 -36.18
N SER A 436 -15.74 11.68 -36.03
CA SER A 436 -17.13 11.29 -36.32
C SER A 436 -17.68 10.10 -35.51
N TYR A 437 -17.03 9.70 -34.41
CA TYR A 437 -17.58 8.73 -33.44
C TYR A 437 -18.89 9.25 -32.82
N ASP A 438 -19.93 8.43 -32.76
CA ASP A 438 -21.34 8.85 -32.64
C ASP A 438 -21.92 8.95 -31.22
N ASP A 439 -21.26 8.36 -30.20
CA ASP A 439 -21.58 8.52 -28.77
C ASP A 439 -20.38 9.09 -27.98
N ALA A 440 -19.67 10.07 -28.54
CA ALA A 440 -18.62 10.79 -27.81
C ALA A 440 -19.21 11.52 -26.59
N ARG A 441 -18.51 11.47 -25.44
CA ARG A 441 -18.88 12.23 -24.23
C ARG A 441 -18.46 13.70 -24.38
N GLY A 442 -19.00 14.57 -23.54
CA GLY A 442 -18.63 16.00 -23.54
C GLY A 442 -17.17 16.27 -23.16
N ASP A 443 -16.53 15.37 -22.40
CA ASP A 443 -15.14 15.51 -21.92
C ASP A 443 -14.13 14.85 -22.86
N GLN A 444 -14.51 13.70 -23.43
CA GLN A 444 -13.63 12.85 -24.21
C GLN A 444 -14.40 11.99 -25.22
N CYS A 445 -13.86 11.88 -26.43
CA CYS A 445 -14.28 10.89 -27.39
C CYS A 445 -13.58 9.54 -27.13
N ASP A 446 -14.34 8.48 -26.83
CA ASP A 446 -13.76 7.12 -26.69
C ASP A 446 -13.19 6.59 -28.01
N GLY A 447 -13.79 6.95 -29.16
CA GLY A 447 -13.34 6.47 -30.48
C GLY A 447 -11.96 6.97 -30.93
N CYS A 448 -11.46 8.10 -30.43
CA CYS A 448 -10.12 8.63 -30.77
C CYS A 448 -9.28 9.05 -29.55
N GLY A 449 -9.79 8.85 -28.34
CA GLY A 449 -9.15 9.27 -27.07
C GLY A 449 -9.06 10.78 -26.83
N LYS A 450 -9.40 11.62 -27.81
CA LYS A 450 -9.17 13.07 -27.75
C LYS A 450 -10.14 13.76 -26.79
N LEU A 451 -9.59 14.64 -25.96
CA LEU A 451 -10.33 15.50 -25.03
C LEU A 451 -10.98 16.65 -25.82
N ILE A 452 -12.28 16.80 -25.67
CA ILE A 452 -13.12 17.79 -26.38
C ILE A 452 -13.95 18.58 -25.36
N ASN A 453 -14.68 19.57 -25.82
CA ASN A 453 -15.64 20.29 -24.98
C ASN A 453 -17.07 19.90 -25.34
N ALA A 454 -17.95 19.89 -24.35
CA ALA A 454 -19.37 19.58 -24.55
C ALA A 454 -20.02 20.42 -25.67
N VAL A 455 -19.66 21.70 -25.75
CA VAL A 455 -20.15 22.64 -26.80
C VAL A 455 -19.57 22.38 -28.20
N GLU A 456 -18.49 21.60 -28.33
CA GLU A 456 -17.89 21.21 -29.61
C GLU A 456 -18.51 19.93 -30.20
N LEU A 457 -19.35 19.22 -29.43
CA LEU A 457 -20.04 18.04 -29.92
C LEU A 457 -21.01 18.40 -31.06
N ILE A 458 -20.93 17.65 -32.16
CA ILE A 458 -21.89 17.74 -33.26
C ILE A 458 -23.14 16.95 -32.87
N ASN A 459 -24.34 17.53 -33.05
CA ASN A 459 -25.61 16.92 -32.62
C ASN A 459 -25.59 16.42 -31.15
N PRO A 460 -25.33 17.31 -30.17
CA PRO A 460 -25.34 16.93 -28.76
C PRO A 460 -26.73 16.45 -28.35
N LYS A 461 -26.79 15.51 -27.41
CA LYS A 461 -28.00 14.87 -26.88
C LYS A 461 -27.88 14.79 -25.36
N CYS A 462 -28.95 15.16 -24.65
CA CYS A 462 -29.03 14.95 -23.21
C CYS A 462 -29.17 13.46 -22.90
N LYS A 463 -28.23 12.84 -22.17
CA LYS A 463 -28.33 11.41 -21.80
C LYS A 463 -29.54 11.09 -20.90
N SER A 464 -30.16 12.08 -20.27
CA SER A 464 -31.32 11.89 -19.38
C SER A 464 -32.67 11.91 -20.08
N CYS A 465 -32.83 12.67 -21.17
CA CYS A 465 -34.12 12.84 -21.85
C CYS A 465 -34.07 12.80 -23.39
N THR A 466 -32.89 12.49 -23.94
CA THR A 466 -32.52 12.40 -25.36
C THR A 466 -32.77 13.64 -26.23
N SER A 467 -33.22 14.77 -25.66
CA SER A 467 -33.40 16.01 -26.43
C SER A 467 -32.05 16.65 -26.81
N THR A 468 -32.03 17.38 -27.91
CA THR A 468 -30.91 18.25 -28.30
C THR A 468 -30.77 19.40 -27.29
N PRO A 469 -29.61 19.59 -26.65
CA PRO A 469 -29.33 20.75 -25.81
C PRO A 469 -28.98 21.99 -26.65
N THR A 470 -29.25 23.18 -26.13
CA THR A 470 -28.87 24.48 -26.72
C THR A 470 -27.65 25.04 -25.99
N VAL A 471 -26.71 25.68 -26.69
CA VAL A 471 -25.68 26.50 -26.01
C VAL A 471 -26.33 27.72 -25.37
N LYS A 472 -26.04 27.98 -24.10
CA LYS A 472 -26.40 29.21 -23.37
C LYS A 472 -25.17 29.74 -22.63
N THR A 473 -24.92 31.03 -22.77
CA THR A 473 -23.89 31.75 -22.03
C THR A 473 -24.35 31.99 -20.60
N THR A 474 -23.54 31.61 -19.61
CA THR A 474 -23.84 31.72 -18.18
C THR A 474 -22.69 32.42 -17.44
N GLN A 475 -23.02 33.30 -16.50
CA GLN A 475 -22.03 34.11 -15.76
C GLN A 475 -21.48 33.32 -14.56
N HIS A 476 -20.17 33.39 -14.34
CA HIS A 476 -19.46 32.68 -13.28
C HIS A 476 -18.43 33.54 -12.56
N LEU A 477 -18.20 33.20 -11.29
CA LEU A 477 -17.12 33.75 -10.47
C LEU A 477 -15.91 32.81 -10.46
N PHE A 478 -14.72 33.39 -10.52
CA PHE A 478 -13.45 32.69 -10.52
C PHE A 478 -12.52 33.22 -9.42
N LEU A 479 -11.86 32.33 -8.68
CA LEU A 479 -10.75 32.67 -7.80
C LEU A 479 -9.49 32.92 -8.62
N ASP A 480 -8.91 34.10 -8.50
CA ASP A 480 -7.68 34.52 -9.18
C ASP A 480 -6.43 33.95 -8.49
N LEU A 481 -6.19 32.66 -8.72
CA LEU A 481 -4.98 31.99 -8.25
C LEU A 481 -3.66 32.62 -8.76
N PRO A 482 -3.51 33.08 -10.03
CA PRO A 482 -2.31 33.79 -10.47
C PRO A 482 -1.91 34.95 -9.55
N LYS A 483 -2.87 35.79 -9.15
CA LYS A 483 -2.64 36.93 -8.24
C LYS A 483 -2.22 36.50 -6.83
N LEU A 484 -2.64 35.32 -6.39
CA LEU A 484 -2.33 34.75 -5.07
C LEU A 484 -1.07 33.85 -5.04
N GLU A 485 -0.51 33.51 -6.21
CA GLU A 485 0.64 32.62 -6.33
C GLU A 485 1.89 33.09 -5.56
N PRO A 486 2.26 34.40 -5.53
CA PRO A 486 3.46 34.85 -4.81
C PRO A 486 3.39 34.63 -3.29
N GLU A 487 2.24 34.93 -2.68
CA GLU A 487 2.00 34.70 -1.25
C GLU A 487 1.93 33.21 -0.93
N LEU A 488 1.29 32.42 -1.81
CA LEU A 488 1.25 30.98 -1.68
C LEU A 488 2.67 30.37 -1.70
N ARG A 489 3.53 30.78 -2.65
CA ARG A 489 4.92 30.31 -2.72
C ARG A 489 5.67 30.60 -1.41
N GLN A 490 5.54 31.82 -0.87
CA GLN A 490 6.16 32.18 0.41
C GLN A 490 5.67 31.34 1.59
N HIS A 491 4.38 30.94 1.59
CA HIS A 491 3.84 30.00 2.58
C HIS A 491 4.38 28.57 2.38
N LEU A 492 4.37 28.08 1.13
CA LEU A 492 4.83 26.73 0.77
C LEU A 492 6.31 26.52 1.08
N ASP A 493 7.19 27.48 0.80
CA ASP A 493 8.62 27.38 1.14
C ASP A 493 8.81 27.17 2.64
N LYS A 494 8.18 28.02 3.47
CA LYS A 494 8.19 27.90 4.93
C LYS A 494 7.62 26.56 5.42
N ALA A 495 6.56 26.06 4.78
CA ALA A 495 5.91 24.79 5.12
C ALA A 495 6.71 23.56 4.65
N PHE A 496 7.50 23.67 3.58
CA PHE A 496 8.37 22.60 3.10
C PHE A 496 9.65 22.47 3.93
N ASP A 497 10.19 23.57 4.43
CA ASP A 497 11.40 23.60 5.27
C ASP A 497 11.10 23.19 6.71
N ASN A 498 10.02 23.71 7.31
CA ASN A 498 9.70 23.54 8.74
C ASN A 498 8.57 22.53 9.01
N GLY A 499 7.94 22.00 7.95
CA GLY A 499 6.81 21.11 8.02
C GLY A 499 7.14 19.67 7.63
N LEU A 500 6.24 18.76 8.00
CA LEU A 500 6.34 17.33 7.69
C LEU A 500 5.38 17.05 6.54
N TRP A 501 5.90 17.22 5.32
CA TRP A 501 5.17 16.96 4.08
C TRP A 501 5.71 15.69 3.41
N THR A 502 4.83 14.76 3.04
CA THR A 502 5.21 13.55 2.31
C THR A 502 5.75 13.91 0.91
N HIS A 503 6.70 13.12 0.39
CA HIS A 503 7.39 13.44 -0.87
C HIS A 503 6.42 13.66 -2.05
N ASN A 504 5.44 12.77 -2.21
CA ASN A 504 4.37 12.90 -3.21
C ASN A 504 3.60 14.24 -3.12
N SER A 505 3.29 14.72 -1.91
CA SER A 505 2.59 16.00 -1.72
C SER A 505 3.43 17.21 -2.17
N LYS A 506 4.75 17.19 -1.88
CA LYS A 506 5.70 18.20 -2.38
C LYS A 506 5.79 18.15 -3.91
N VAL A 507 5.93 16.96 -4.51
CA VAL A 507 6.04 16.78 -5.97
C VAL A 507 4.78 17.25 -6.70
N ILE A 508 3.59 16.85 -6.25
CA ILE A 508 2.30 17.25 -6.85
C ILE A 508 2.13 18.77 -6.77
N THR A 509 2.39 19.36 -5.60
CA THR A 509 2.29 20.82 -5.40
C THR A 509 3.28 21.57 -6.27
N ASN A 510 4.54 21.13 -6.33
CA ASN A 510 5.55 21.76 -7.19
C ASN A 510 5.25 21.63 -8.68
N SER A 511 4.58 20.54 -9.13
CA SER A 511 4.08 20.47 -10.51
C SER A 511 3.04 21.56 -10.77
N TRP A 512 2.05 21.70 -9.89
CA TRP A 512 1.01 22.73 -10.00
C TRP A 512 1.58 24.16 -10.06
N ILE A 513 2.58 24.43 -9.22
CA ILE A 513 3.26 25.72 -9.11
C ILE A 513 4.23 25.97 -10.28
N ARG A 514 4.80 24.93 -10.90
CA ARG A 514 5.64 25.03 -12.11
C ARG A 514 4.81 25.28 -13.36
N ASP A 515 3.65 24.64 -13.47
CA ASP A 515 2.80 24.69 -14.66
C ASP A 515 1.99 26.01 -14.77
N GLY A 516 2.11 26.86 -13.76
CA GLY A 516 1.47 28.18 -13.63
C GLY A 516 0.03 28.08 -13.13
N LEU A 517 -0.28 28.78 -12.04
CA LEU A 517 -1.66 28.79 -11.54
C LEU A 517 -2.58 29.54 -12.51
N LYS A 518 -3.84 29.10 -12.58
CA LYS A 518 -4.88 29.63 -13.49
C LYS A 518 -6.13 29.94 -12.69
N PRO A 519 -6.94 30.95 -13.08
CA PRO A 519 -8.20 31.22 -12.40
C PRO A 519 -9.10 29.98 -12.36
N ARG A 520 -9.76 29.74 -11.21
CA ARG A 520 -10.63 28.57 -11.00
C ARG A 520 -12.06 28.99 -10.74
N CYS A 521 -13.01 28.44 -11.49
CA CYS A 521 -14.43 28.75 -11.31
C CYS A 521 -14.94 28.18 -9.97
N ILE A 522 -15.38 29.09 -9.09
CA ILE A 522 -15.86 28.80 -7.73
C ILE A 522 -17.38 28.75 -7.63
N THR A 523 -18.12 28.79 -8.75
CA THR A 523 -19.59 28.77 -8.80
C THR A 523 -20.11 27.69 -9.72
N ARG A 524 -21.36 27.24 -9.53
CA ARG A 524 -22.06 26.24 -10.34
C ARG A 524 -23.57 26.49 -10.43
N ASP A 525 -24.14 26.09 -11.56
CA ASP A 525 -25.57 26.12 -11.86
C ASP A 525 -26.29 24.87 -11.32
N LEU A 526 -26.23 24.69 -9.99
CA LEU A 526 -26.86 23.59 -9.24
C LEU A 526 -27.85 24.15 -8.22
N LYS A 527 -28.70 23.29 -7.64
CA LYS A 527 -29.58 23.67 -6.53
C LYS A 527 -29.09 23.17 -5.18
N TRP A 528 -28.34 22.06 -5.15
CA TRP A 528 -27.74 21.51 -3.94
C TRP A 528 -26.32 22.02 -3.68
N GLY A 529 -26.24 23.18 -3.03
CA GLY A 529 -24.99 23.83 -2.63
C GLY A 529 -25.26 25.09 -1.80
N ILE A 530 -24.19 25.78 -1.40
CA ILE A 530 -24.30 27.05 -0.66
C ILE A 530 -24.63 28.17 -1.65
N PRO A 531 -25.71 28.95 -1.45
CA PRO A 531 -26.09 30.02 -2.36
C PRO A 531 -25.04 31.14 -2.39
N VAL A 532 -24.76 31.66 -3.58
CA VAL A 532 -23.83 32.78 -3.77
C VAL A 532 -24.52 34.09 -3.35
N PRO A 533 -24.00 34.86 -2.38
CA PRO A 533 -24.66 36.03 -1.83
C PRO A 533 -24.44 37.29 -2.70
N LEU A 534 -24.42 37.14 -4.03
CA LEU A 534 -24.12 38.22 -4.97
C LEU A 534 -25.26 38.41 -5.97
N GLU A 535 -25.64 39.67 -6.21
CA GLU A 535 -26.67 40.02 -7.20
C GLU A 535 -26.28 39.50 -8.60
N GLY A 536 -27.24 38.87 -9.29
CA GLY A 536 -27.02 38.17 -10.55
C GLY A 536 -26.44 36.75 -10.43
N TYR A 537 -26.23 36.25 -9.20
CA TYR A 537 -25.74 34.89 -8.93
C TYR A 537 -26.59 34.13 -7.89
N THR A 538 -27.74 34.69 -7.48
CA THR A 538 -28.59 34.15 -6.40
C THR A 538 -29.28 32.82 -6.74
N ASP A 539 -29.32 32.45 -8.01
CA ASP A 539 -29.83 31.17 -8.52
C ASP A 539 -28.76 30.08 -8.64
N LYS A 540 -27.50 30.42 -8.35
CA LYS A 540 -26.29 29.59 -8.39
C LYS A 540 -25.78 29.28 -6.98
N VAL A 541 -24.93 28.27 -6.90
CA VAL A 541 -24.24 27.86 -5.67
C VAL A 541 -22.73 27.91 -5.82
N PHE A 542 -22.01 27.93 -4.70
CA PHE A 542 -20.57 27.70 -4.70
C PHE A 542 -20.22 26.28 -5.18
N TYR A 543 -19.07 26.16 -5.83
CA TYR A 543 -18.53 24.89 -6.26
C TYR A 543 -17.96 24.10 -5.07
N VAL A 544 -18.31 22.83 -4.95
CA VAL A 544 -17.92 21.97 -3.81
C VAL A 544 -16.42 22.00 -3.49
N TRP A 545 -15.55 22.10 -4.50
CA TRP A 545 -14.10 22.14 -4.27
C TRP A 545 -13.54 23.51 -3.82
N PHE A 546 -14.37 24.54 -3.76
CA PHE A 546 -14.08 25.81 -3.09
C PHE A 546 -14.49 25.76 -1.61
N ASP A 547 -15.68 25.23 -1.29
CA ASP A 547 -16.23 25.30 0.07
C ASP A 547 -15.99 24.04 0.93
N ALA A 548 -15.79 22.85 0.36
CA ALA A 548 -15.55 21.63 1.14
C ALA A 548 -14.32 21.74 2.08
N PRO A 549 -13.18 22.35 1.69
CA PRO A 549 -12.09 22.61 2.63
C PRO A 549 -12.44 23.62 3.74
N ILE A 550 -13.34 24.59 3.47
CA ILE A 550 -13.90 25.49 4.50
C ILE A 550 -14.77 24.68 5.49
N GLY A 551 -15.25 23.50 5.08
CA GLY A 551 -15.87 22.50 5.94
C GLY A 551 -15.09 22.18 7.21
N TYR A 552 -13.75 22.15 7.21
CA TYR A 552 -12.99 21.95 8.45
C TYR A 552 -13.22 23.06 9.47
N ILE A 553 -13.34 24.31 8.99
CA ILE A 553 -13.56 25.50 9.81
C ILE A 553 -14.97 25.48 10.38
N SER A 554 -15.99 25.21 9.54
CA SER A 554 -17.39 25.17 9.99
C SER A 554 -17.69 23.99 10.91
N ILE A 555 -17.10 22.81 10.66
CA ILE A 555 -17.16 21.67 11.58
C ILE A 555 -16.59 22.09 12.95
N THR A 556 -15.49 22.85 12.98
CA THR A 556 -14.94 23.39 14.24
C THR A 556 -15.90 24.40 14.89
N ALA A 557 -16.58 25.23 14.12
CA ALA A 557 -17.59 26.16 14.62
C ALA A 557 -18.83 25.45 15.22
N THR A 558 -19.23 24.30 14.67
CA THR A 558 -20.29 23.45 15.28
C THR A 558 -19.83 22.74 16.55
N TYR A 559 -18.52 22.53 16.72
CA TYR A 559 -17.92 21.96 17.93
C TYR A 559 -17.72 22.98 19.05
N THR A 560 -17.32 24.22 18.70
CA THR A 560 -17.10 25.29 19.67
C THR A 560 -17.31 26.68 19.08
N LYS A 561 -17.90 27.59 19.87
CA LYS A 561 -18.04 29.00 19.52
C LYS A 561 -16.69 29.71 19.36
N ASP A 562 -15.66 29.22 20.06
CA ASP A 562 -14.30 29.75 20.07
C ASP A 562 -13.42 29.20 18.92
N TRP A 563 -14.01 28.75 17.81
CA TRP A 563 -13.31 28.07 16.71
C TRP A 563 -12.18 28.90 16.08
N GLU A 564 -12.29 30.23 16.10
CA GLU A 564 -11.26 31.15 15.63
C GLU A 564 -9.95 31.01 16.40
N LYS A 565 -9.97 30.56 17.67
CA LYS A 565 -8.74 30.29 18.44
C LYS A 565 -7.89 29.20 17.79
N TRP A 566 -8.51 28.25 17.08
CA TRP A 566 -7.83 27.22 16.28
C TRP A 566 -7.51 27.69 14.86
N TRP A 567 -8.45 28.34 14.18
CA TRP A 567 -8.35 28.63 12.74
C TRP A 567 -7.85 30.03 12.38
N LYS A 568 -7.69 30.96 13.32
CA LYS A 568 -7.13 32.30 13.09
C LYS A 568 -5.94 32.60 14.01
N ASN A 569 -5.11 31.58 14.22
CA ASN A 569 -4.02 31.60 15.21
C ASN A 569 -2.77 30.83 14.73
N PRO A 570 -2.18 31.20 13.57
CA PRO A 570 -1.06 30.49 12.95
C PRO A 570 0.23 30.45 13.79
N ASN A 571 0.34 31.28 14.83
CA ASN A 571 1.54 31.38 15.68
C ASN A 571 1.55 30.33 16.81
N GLU A 572 0.38 29.90 17.30
CA GLU A 572 0.27 28.94 18.41
C GLU A 572 -0.23 27.56 17.94
N VAL A 573 -0.76 27.44 16.72
CA VAL A 573 -1.43 26.23 16.18
C VAL A 573 -0.69 25.64 14.98
N GLU A 574 -0.44 24.33 15.03
CA GLU A 574 0.07 23.55 13.89
C GLU A 574 -1.06 22.74 13.24
N LEU A 575 -1.40 23.04 11.98
CA LEU A 575 -2.38 22.27 11.19
C LEU A 575 -1.71 21.07 10.49
N PHE A 576 -2.25 19.88 10.74
CA PHE A 576 -1.91 18.60 10.10
C PHE A 576 -3.08 18.10 9.24
N ASN A 577 -2.85 17.97 7.93
CA ASN A 577 -3.83 17.42 6.99
C ASN A 577 -3.47 15.97 6.58
N PHE A 578 -4.43 15.05 6.69
CA PHE A 578 -4.30 13.64 6.29
C PHE A 578 -5.27 13.30 5.16
N LEU A 579 -4.73 12.91 4.00
CA LEU A 579 -5.50 12.80 2.76
C LEU A 579 -4.88 11.79 1.77
N GLY A 580 -5.65 11.33 0.78
CA GLY A 580 -5.10 10.63 -0.39
C GLY A 580 -4.55 11.63 -1.42
N LYS A 581 -3.56 11.21 -2.22
CA LYS A 581 -2.85 12.07 -3.20
C LYS A 581 -3.73 12.95 -4.10
N ASP A 582 -4.92 12.46 -4.48
CA ASP A 582 -5.91 13.19 -5.30
C ASP A 582 -6.35 14.53 -4.67
N ASN A 583 -6.34 14.61 -3.34
CA ASN A 583 -6.77 15.79 -2.59
C ASN A 583 -5.66 16.84 -2.37
N VAL A 584 -4.40 16.54 -2.74
CA VAL A 584 -3.25 17.43 -2.48
C VAL A 584 -3.48 18.85 -3.05
N PRO A 585 -3.82 19.05 -4.35
CA PRO A 585 -3.91 20.41 -4.91
C PRO A 585 -4.96 21.29 -4.21
N PHE A 586 -6.06 20.70 -3.74
CA PHE A 586 -7.08 21.45 -2.99
C PHE A 586 -6.58 21.93 -1.63
N HIS A 587 -5.71 21.16 -0.97
CA HIS A 587 -5.20 21.45 0.36
C HIS A 587 -3.85 22.19 0.36
N SER A 588 -3.08 22.13 -0.74
CA SER A 588 -1.79 22.83 -0.89
C SER A 588 -1.85 24.08 -1.78
N VAL A 589 -2.89 24.24 -2.61
CA VAL A 589 -3.07 25.40 -3.49
C VAL A 589 -4.41 26.09 -3.24
N ILE A 590 -5.54 25.43 -3.54
CA ILE A 590 -6.85 26.10 -3.60
C ILE A 590 -7.28 26.69 -2.26
N PHE A 591 -7.25 25.88 -1.19
CA PHE A 591 -7.65 26.32 0.14
C PHE A 591 -6.67 27.33 0.75
N PRO A 592 -5.33 27.11 0.73
CA PRO A 592 -4.38 28.14 1.16
C PRO A 592 -4.52 29.47 0.40
N CYS A 593 -4.69 29.47 -0.94
CA CYS A 593 -4.98 30.69 -1.69
C CYS A 593 -6.28 31.37 -1.24
N THR A 594 -7.33 30.59 -0.99
CA THR A 594 -8.62 31.13 -0.51
C THR A 594 -8.47 31.81 0.86
N LEU A 595 -7.71 31.21 1.78
CA LEU A 595 -7.47 31.76 3.12
C LEU A 595 -6.50 32.96 3.11
N LEU A 596 -5.47 32.93 2.27
CA LEU A 596 -4.55 34.06 2.04
C LEU A 596 -5.30 35.25 1.44
N GLY A 597 -6.08 35.03 0.38
CA GLY A 597 -6.88 36.06 -0.28
C GLY A 597 -7.98 36.66 0.59
N ALA A 598 -8.40 35.97 1.66
CA ALA A 598 -9.29 36.53 2.68
C ALA A 598 -8.57 37.49 3.65
N ASN A 599 -7.23 37.37 3.79
CA ASN A 599 -6.37 38.20 4.63
C ASN A 599 -6.88 38.39 6.09
N ASP A 600 -7.32 37.29 6.71
CA ASP A 600 -7.97 37.27 8.03
C ASP A 600 -7.22 36.37 9.04
N ASN A 601 -5.88 36.43 8.99
CA ASN A 601 -4.95 35.74 9.88
C ASN A 601 -5.19 34.22 10.06
N PHE A 602 -5.65 33.54 8.99
CA PHE A 602 -6.00 32.12 9.07
C PHE A 602 -4.79 31.19 9.34
N THR A 603 -5.04 30.13 10.11
CA THR A 603 -4.11 29.01 10.33
C THR A 603 -4.03 28.18 9.04
N LEU A 604 -2.88 28.24 8.36
CA LEU A 604 -2.61 27.49 7.13
C LEU A 604 -1.99 26.11 7.42
N VAL A 605 -1.97 25.24 6.41
CA VAL A 605 -1.43 23.87 6.54
C VAL A 605 0.08 23.91 6.79
N LYS A 606 0.52 23.36 7.93
CA LYS A 606 1.94 23.25 8.28
C LYS A 606 2.50 21.88 7.92
N HIS A 607 1.70 20.82 8.07
CA HIS A 607 2.11 19.43 7.82
C HIS A 607 1.07 18.73 6.93
N MET A 608 1.52 17.92 5.96
CA MET A 608 0.64 17.20 5.04
C MET A 608 1.09 15.75 4.89
N SER A 609 0.22 14.81 5.28
CA SER A 609 0.38 13.39 5.02
C SER A 609 -0.52 12.97 3.87
N ALA A 610 0.05 12.89 2.67
CA ALA A 610 -0.63 12.36 1.49
C ALA A 610 -0.24 10.89 1.26
N THR A 611 -1.21 9.99 1.18
CA THR A 611 -0.94 8.58 0.82
C THR A 611 -1.12 8.32 -0.66
N GLU A 612 -0.39 7.30 -1.15
CA GLU A 612 -0.67 6.61 -2.40
C GLU A 612 -1.94 5.74 -2.26
N TYR A 613 -2.32 4.96 -3.27
CA TYR A 613 -3.54 4.16 -3.22
C TYR A 613 -3.33 2.79 -2.56
N LEU A 614 -4.33 2.34 -1.81
CA LEU A 614 -4.52 0.92 -1.52
C LEU A 614 -5.40 0.29 -2.62
N ASN A 615 -4.82 -0.67 -3.33
CA ASN A 615 -5.49 -1.58 -4.25
C ASN A 615 -6.07 -2.80 -3.50
N TYR A 616 -6.86 -3.63 -4.17
CA TYR A 616 -7.50 -4.81 -3.58
C TYR A 616 -7.21 -6.05 -4.43
N GLU A 617 -6.44 -6.97 -3.85
CA GLU A 617 -5.75 -8.07 -4.54
C GLU A 617 -5.02 -7.53 -5.79
N ASP A 618 -5.26 -8.12 -6.96
CA ASP A 618 -4.73 -7.71 -8.27
C ASP A 618 -5.53 -6.57 -8.94
N THR A 619 -6.51 -5.98 -8.25
CA THR A 619 -7.50 -5.05 -8.83
C THR A 619 -7.68 -3.74 -8.03
N LYS A 620 -8.61 -2.89 -8.49
CA LYS A 620 -9.10 -1.72 -7.73
C LYS A 620 -10.47 -1.98 -7.13
N PHE A 621 -10.70 -1.49 -5.91
CA PHE A 621 -12.01 -1.45 -5.26
C PHE A 621 -13.10 -0.94 -6.22
N SER A 622 -14.23 -1.66 -6.31
CA SER A 622 -15.31 -1.33 -7.24
C SER A 622 -16.68 -1.68 -6.67
N LYS A 623 -17.44 -0.64 -6.26
CA LYS A 623 -18.80 -0.77 -5.72
C LYS A 623 -19.77 -1.36 -6.75
N SER A 624 -19.63 -1.01 -8.03
CA SER A 624 -20.51 -1.50 -9.11
C SER A 624 -20.29 -2.98 -9.44
N ARG A 625 -19.05 -3.47 -9.38
CA ARG A 625 -18.72 -4.90 -9.57
C ARG A 625 -18.79 -5.72 -8.28
N GLY A 626 -18.92 -5.08 -7.12
CA GLY A 626 -18.88 -5.73 -5.80
C GLY A 626 -17.50 -6.22 -5.40
N VAL A 627 -16.43 -5.61 -5.94
CA VAL A 627 -15.04 -6.02 -5.70
C VAL A 627 -14.45 -5.21 -4.55
N GLY A 628 -13.91 -5.91 -3.56
CA GLY A 628 -13.22 -5.33 -2.40
C GLY A 628 -14.07 -5.19 -1.15
N VAL A 629 -13.39 -5.02 -0.02
CA VAL A 629 -14.02 -4.83 1.30
C VAL A 629 -14.42 -3.37 1.49
N PHE A 630 -15.71 -3.16 1.77
CA PHE A 630 -16.28 -1.87 2.17
C PHE A 630 -16.47 -1.81 3.69
N GLY A 631 -16.37 -0.61 4.28
CA GLY A 631 -16.34 -0.44 5.73
C GLY A 631 -17.60 -0.97 6.44
N ASN A 632 -18.76 -0.87 5.80
CA ASN A 632 -20.02 -1.44 6.28
C ASN A 632 -20.01 -2.98 6.33
N ASN A 633 -19.19 -3.63 5.51
CA ASN A 633 -19.09 -5.09 5.41
C ASN A 633 -17.86 -5.68 6.11
N ALA A 634 -16.91 -4.86 6.55
CA ALA A 634 -15.78 -5.30 7.36
C ALA A 634 -16.26 -5.94 8.68
N LYS A 635 -17.28 -5.35 9.33
CA LYS A 635 -17.93 -5.93 10.53
C LYS A 635 -18.58 -7.30 10.28
N ASP A 636 -19.12 -7.51 9.07
CA ASP A 636 -19.81 -8.75 8.67
C ASP A 636 -18.83 -9.91 8.35
N THR A 637 -17.53 -9.76 8.64
CA THR A 637 -16.51 -10.79 8.46
C THR A 637 -16.27 -11.61 9.74
N GLY A 638 -16.73 -11.12 10.89
CA GLY A 638 -16.41 -11.67 12.21
C GLY A 638 -14.97 -11.37 12.69
N ILE A 639 -14.14 -10.72 11.86
CA ILE A 639 -12.78 -10.33 12.21
C ILE A 639 -12.82 -9.00 12.98
N PRO A 640 -12.16 -8.87 14.16
CA PRO A 640 -12.18 -7.64 14.94
C PRO A 640 -11.58 -6.43 14.21
N ALA A 641 -12.12 -5.24 14.46
CA ALA A 641 -11.66 -3.99 13.86
C ALA A 641 -10.16 -3.74 14.05
N ASP A 642 -9.62 -4.04 15.24
CA ASP A 642 -8.19 -3.91 15.54
C ASP A 642 -7.30 -4.76 14.61
N VAL A 643 -7.78 -5.90 14.09
CA VAL A 643 -7.03 -6.73 13.13
C VAL A 643 -7.03 -6.07 11.74
N PHE A 644 -8.12 -5.43 11.33
CA PHE A 644 -8.13 -4.59 10.12
C PHE A 644 -7.24 -3.36 10.28
N ARG A 645 -7.33 -2.64 11.42
CA ARG A 645 -6.44 -1.51 11.73
C ARG A 645 -4.98 -1.96 11.68
N PHE A 646 -4.67 -3.10 12.30
CA PHE A 646 -3.36 -3.74 12.22
C PHE A 646 -2.94 -3.93 10.76
N TYR A 647 -3.70 -4.67 9.96
CA TYR A 647 -3.23 -5.03 8.63
C TYR A 647 -3.07 -3.79 7.73
N LEU A 648 -4.06 -2.91 7.70
CA LEU A 648 -4.04 -1.69 6.88
C LEU A 648 -2.88 -0.75 7.24
N LEU A 649 -2.53 -0.63 8.51
CA LEU A 649 -1.38 0.16 8.96
C LEU A 649 -0.04 -0.53 8.71
N PHE A 650 -0.02 -1.86 8.54
CA PHE A 650 1.19 -2.60 8.10
C PHE A 650 1.51 -2.29 6.64
N VAL A 651 0.49 -2.37 5.78
CA VAL A 651 0.60 -2.14 4.32
C VAL A 651 0.20 -0.71 3.93
N ARG A 652 0.43 0.28 4.82
CA ARG A 652 0.08 1.68 4.56
C ARG A 652 0.80 2.18 3.29
N PRO A 653 0.09 2.71 2.28
CA PRO A 653 0.67 3.17 1.01
C PRO A 653 1.36 4.53 1.16
N GLU A 654 2.59 4.54 1.70
CA GLU A 654 3.31 5.79 2.01
C GLU A 654 4.14 6.34 0.84
N SER A 655 4.92 5.48 0.18
CA SER A 655 5.82 5.85 -0.92
C SER A 655 5.33 5.37 -2.29
N GLN A 656 4.55 4.30 -2.33
CA GLN A 656 3.99 3.67 -3.52
C GLN A 656 2.62 3.08 -3.21
N ASP A 657 1.84 2.81 -4.25
CA ASP A 657 0.59 2.04 -4.13
C ASP A 657 0.88 0.67 -3.47
N THR A 658 0.00 0.23 -2.57
CA THR A 658 0.03 -1.11 -1.95
C THR A 658 -1.23 -1.90 -2.30
N ALA A 659 -1.28 -3.19 -1.98
CA ALA A 659 -2.46 -4.03 -2.19
C ALA A 659 -2.90 -4.65 -0.86
N PHE A 660 -4.20 -4.66 -0.60
CA PHE A 660 -4.79 -5.53 0.42
C PHE A 660 -4.86 -6.95 -0.16
N SER A 661 -4.22 -7.93 0.48
CA SER A 661 -4.38 -9.34 0.11
C SER A 661 -4.82 -10.17 1.30
N TRP A 662 -5.82 -11.04 1.10
CA TRP A 662 -6.33 -11.93 2.15
C TRP A 662 -5.32 -12.98 2.62
N ASP A 663 -4.42 -13.44 1.75
CA ASP A 663 -3.38 -14.41 2.13
C ASP A 663 -2.29 -13.76 3.00
N ASP A 664 -1.89 -12.53 2.67
CA ASP A 664 -0.98 -11.76 3.51
C ASP A 664 -1.66 -11.28 4.81
N PHE A 665 -2.97 -10.96 4.77
CA PHE A 665 -3.77 -10.68 5.97
C PHE A 665 -3.76 -11.86 6.95
N LEU A 666 -3.99 -13.08 6.46
CA LEU A 666 -3.90 -14.32 7.22
C LEU A 666 -2.49 -14.52 7.79
N LEU A 667 -1.48 -14.37 6.93
CA LEU A 667 -0.09 -14.60 7.28
C LEU A 667 0.36 -13.63 8.38
N LYS A 668 0.12 -12.32 8.23
CA LYS A 668 0.51 -11.31 9.22
C LYS A 668 -0.32 -11.36 10.49
N ASN A 669 -1.58 -11.81 10.45
CA ASN A 669 -2.28 -12.14 11.68
C ASN A 669 -1.59 -13.31 12.40
N ASN A 670 -1.30 -14.42 11.71
CA ASN A 670 -0.80 -15.60 12.39
C ASN A 670 0.70 -15.50 12.77
N SER A 671 1.55 -14.84 11.96
CA SER A 671 2.97 -14.64 12.26
C SER A 671 3.19 -13.49 13.25
N GLU A 672 2.68 -12.30 12.92
CA GLU A 672 2.91 -11.12 13.73
C GLU A 672 1.90 -11.06 14.87
N LEU A 673 0.58 -11.04 14.61
CA LEU A 673 -0.40 -10.90 15.70
C LEU A 673 -0.40 -12.09 16.67
N LEU A 674 -0.40 -13.34 16.23
CA LEU A 674 -0.52 -14.47 17.15
C LEU A 674 0.83 -14.87 17.75
N ASN A 675 1.82 -15.13 16.90
CA ASN A 675 3.08 -15.78 17.33
C ASN A 675 4.14 -14.81 17.89
N ASN A 676 4.10 -13.51 17.56
CA ASN A 676 5.01 -12.51 18.11
C ASN A 676 4.28 -11.56 19.07
N LEU A 677 3.30 -10.82 18.56
CA LEU A 677 2.44 -9.89 19.29
C LEU A 677 1.75 -10.66 20.44
N GLY A 678 0.94 -11.68 20.19
CA GLY A 678 0.16 -12.39 21.22
C GLY A 678 1.00 -13.03 22.33
N ASN A 679 2.28 -13.27 22.05
CA ASN A 679 3.26 -13.73 23.04
C ASN A 679 3.95 -12.58 23.81
N PHE A 680 3.92 -11.32 23.32
CA PHE A 680 4.54 -10.18 23.99
C PHE A 680 4.01 -8.73 23.65
N ILE A 681 3.64 -8.42 22.40
CA ILE A 681 2.91 -7.22 21.86
C ILE A 681 3.74 -5.95 21.54
N ASN A 682 3.33 -5.15 20.51
CA ASN A 682 4.06 -3.97 19.98
C ASN A 682 3.52 -3.32 18.62
N ARG A 683 3.36 -1.97 18.38
CA ARG A 683 3.20 -1.32 16.99
C ARG A 683 3.48 0.20 16.74
N LEU A 684 3.86 0.59 15.50
CA LEU A 684 3.70 1.89 14.79
C LEU A 684 3.76 1.80 13.22
N ARG A 685 4.84 2.15 12.47
CA ARG A 685 5.08 1.72 11.05
C ARG A 685 6.45 1.06 10.78
N ASP A 686 7.54 1.81 10.75
CA ASP A 686 8.85 1.25 11.15
C ASP A 686 8.95 1.21 12.66
N SER A 687 8.26 2.13 13.34
CA SER A 687 7.95 1.91 14.74
C SER A 687 6.95 0.74 14.93
N ILE A 688 6.39 0.08 13.89
CA ILE A 688 5.75 -1.27 13.95
C ILE A 688 6.79 -2.36 13.99
N ARG A 689 8.02 -2.08 13.55
CA ARG A 689 9.17 -2.98 13.64
C ARG A 689 9.96 -2.71 14.90
N ASN A 690 10.11 -1.46 15.35
CA ASN A 690 10.73 -1.12 16.64
C ASN A 690 9.85 -1.64 17.79
N ILE A 691 8.61 -1.17 17.75
CA ILE A 691 7.49 -1.74 18.45
C ILE A 691 7.01 -2.92 17.54
N LEU A 692 7.88 -3.93 17.31
CA LEU A 692 7.72 -5.42 17.18
C LEU A 692 9.03 -6.13 17.62
N SER A 693 10.15 -5.41 17.57
CA SER A 693 11.47 -5.79 18.06
C SER A 693 11.56 -5.76 19.59
N ILE A 694 11.01 -4.76 20.28
CA ILE A 694 10.88 -4.79 21.77
C ILE A 694 10.16 -6.09 22.24
N SER A 695 9.23 -6.60 21.40
CA SER A 695 8.43 -7.80 21.62
C SER A 695 9.23 -9.07 21.44
N ARG A 696 9.96 -9.15 20.33
CA ARG A 696 10.97 -10.19 20.09
C ARG A 696 12.04 -10.21 21.19
N LEU A 697 12.55 -9.06 21.62
CA LEU A 697 13.60 -8.94 22.64
C LEU A 697 13.17 -9.49 24.00
N GLY A 698 11.96 -9.15 24.46
CA GLY A 698 11.47 -9.67 25.72
C GLY A 698 10.96 -11.13 25.65
N ASN A 699 10.48 -11.59 24.48
CA ASN A 699 10.28 -13.02 24.20
C ASN A 699 11.61 -13.78 24.33
N GLN A 700 12.70 -13.27 23.74
CA GLN A 700 14.05 -13.84 23.88
C GLN A 700 14.50 -13.84 25.34
N MET A 701 14.30 -12.74 26.09
CA MET A 701 14.60 -12.66 27.53
C MET A 701 13.87 -13.75 28.32
N MET A 702 12.56 -13.92 28.11
CA MET A 702 11.75 -14.94 28.78
C MET A 702 12.23 -16.35 28.45
N GLN A 703 12.52 -16.63 27.17
CA GLN A 703 12.98 -17.95 26.71
C GLN A 703 14.40 -18.30 27.16
N ALA A 704 15.29 -17.30 27.26
CA ALA A 704 16.65 -17.48 27.77
C ALA A 704 16.67 -17.74 29.29
N ASN A 705 15.88 -16.99 30.06
CA ASN A 705 15.86 -17.11 31.52
C ASN A 705 14.93 -18.22 32.04
N LYS A 706 13.95 -18.69 31.26
CA LYS A 706 13.01 -19.79 31.60
C LYS A 706 12.40 -19.66 33.02
N PRO A 707 11.76 -18.54 33.38
CA PRO A 707 11.30 -18.28 34.75
C PRO A 707 10.33 -19.34 35.29
N TRP A 708 9.53 -19.99 34.44
CA TRP A 708 8.65 -21.11 34.79
C TRP A 708 9.38 -22.39 35.27
N VAL A 709 10.69 -22.49 35.01
CA VAL A 709 11.59 -23.51 35.56
C VAL A 709 12.25 -23.00 36.83
N LEU A 710 12.85 -21.80 36.78
CA LEU A 710 13.60 -21.21 37.91
C LEU A 710 12.75 -21.05 39.18
N VAL A 711 11.46 -20.70 39.04
CA VAL A 711 10.52 -20.52 40.15
C VAL A 711 10.32 -21.77 41.02
N LYS A 712 10.70 -22.95 40.52
CA LYS A 712 10.52 -24.27 41.18
C LYS A 712 11.79 -24.80 41.85
N ARG A 713 12.87 -24.02 41.91
CA ARG A 713 14.19 -24.47 42.36
C ARG A 713 14.65 -23.72 43.63
N THR A 714 15.89 -23.23 43.65
CA THR A 714 16.48 -22.55 44.82
C THR A 714 15.80 -21.20 45.11
N PRO A 715 15.91 -20.67 46.34
CA PRO A 715 15.41 -19.33 46.68
C PRO A 715 15.95 -18.23 45.76
N ASP A 716 17.23 -18.30 45.38
CA ASP A 716 17.88 -17.30 44.52
C ASP A 716 17.40 -17.39 43.06
N GLU A 717 17.24 -18.61 42.52
CA GLU A 717 16.62 -18.81 41.20
C GLU A 717 15.16 -18.34 41.19
N LYS A 718 14.42 -18.54 42.29
CA LYS A 718 13.06 -18.02 42.44
C LYS A 718 13.02 -16.49 42.51
N ALA A 719 13.99 -15.85 43.17
CA ALA A 719 14.15 -14.40 43.15
C ALA A 719 14.45 -13.88 41.73
N ARG A 720 15.38 -14.54 41.02
CA ARG A 720 15.69 -14.24 39.61
C ARG A 720 14.47 -14.39 38.70
N ALA A 721 13.67 -15.43 38.89
CA ALA A 721 12.40 -15.61 38.17
C ALA A 721 11.44 -14.43 38.41
N GLY A 722 11.35 -13.95 39.65
CA GLY A 722 10.56 -12.76 40.01
C GLY A 722 11.02 -11.50 39.29
N SER A 723 12.33 -11.24 39.23
CA SER A 723 12.89 -10.09 38.49
C SER A 723 12.57 -10.15 36.99
N VAL A 724 12.71 -11.32 36.36
CA VAL A 724 12.42 -11.52 34.93
C VAL A 724 10.93 -11.30 34.63
N VAL A 725 10.04 -11.82 35.47
CA VAL A 725 8.58 -11.63 35.33
C VAL A 725 8.17 -10.17 35.58
N SER A 726 8.77 -9.50 36.56
CA SER A 726 8.52 -8.08 36.84
C SER A 726 8.94 -7.18 35.67
N LEU A 727 10.10 -7.45 35.07
CA LEU A 727 10.56 -6.77 33.87
C LEU A 727 9.63 -7.05 32.68
N ALA A 728 9.27 -8.32 32.41
CA ALA A 728 8.34 -8.69 31.35
C ALA A 728 6.98 -7.99 31.48
N ALA A 729 6.42 -7.90 32.69
CA ALA A 729 5.15 -7.20 32.95
C ALA A 729 5.25 -5.68 32.69
N ASN A 730 6.38 -5.05 33.03
CA ASN A 730 6.62 -3.64 32.74
C ASN A 730 6.84 -3.37 31.25
N ILE A 731 7.50 -4.28 30.53
CA ILE A 731 7.61 -4.16 29.07
C ILE A 731 6.21 -4.33 28.45
N ALA A 732 5.42 -5.32 28.87
CA ALA A 732 4.03 -5.50 28.44
C ALA A 732 3.13 -4.27 28.72
N TRP A 733 3.38 -3.52 29.80
CA TRP A 733 2.72 -2.24 30.04
C TRP A 733 3.14 -1.18 29.01
N LEU A 734 4.45 -0.92 28.84
CA LEU A 734 4.97 0.03 27.85
C LEU A 734 4.39 -0.25 26.46
N ILE A 735 4.33 -1.54 26.13
CA ILE A 735 3.73 -2.08 24.92
C ILE A 735 2.25 -1.75 24.78
N GLY A 736 1.45 -1.94 25.84
CA GLY A 736 0.03 -1.56 25.86
C GLY A 736 -0.15 -0.08 25.54
N VAL A 737 0.67 0.80 26.14
CA VAL A 737 0.67 2.25 25.85
C VAL A 737 1.04 2.52 24.39
N LEU A 738 2.13 1.94 23.90
CA LEU A 738 2.65 2.15 22.55
C LEU A 738 1.74 1.58 21.44
N LEU A 739 1.00 0.51 21.73
CA LEU A 739 0.02 -0.10 20.83
C LEU A 739 -1.29 0.71 20.73
N GLN A 740 -1.61 1.55 21.72
CA GLN A 740 -2.90 2.24 21.81
C GLN A 740 -3.31 3.03 20.55
N PRO A 741 -2.40 3.72 19.82
CA PRO A 741 -2.75 4.37 18.56
C PRO A 741 -3.18 3.39 17.45
N TYR A 742 -2.77 2.12 17.53
CA TYR A 742 -2.90 1.12 16.48
C TYR A 742 -4.07 0.20 16.70
N MET A 743 -4.12 -0.40 17.88
CA MET A 743 -5.08 -1.41 18.28
C MET A 743 -5.65 -0.99 19.63
N PRO A 744 -6.49 0.06 19.68
CA PRO A 744 -6.95 0.67 20.92
C PRO A 744 -7.72 -0.30 21.83
N SER A 745 -8.56 -1.18 21.27
CA SER A 745 -9.29 -2.18 22.06
C SER A 745 -8.34 -3.24 22.64
N THR A 746 -7.32 -3.64 21.88
CA THR A 746 -6.27 -4.56 22.32
C THR A 746 -5.40 -3.95 23.42
N SER A 747 -5.03 -2.67 23.28
CA SER A 747 -4.33 -1.88 24.29
C SER A 747 -5.12 -1.84 25.61
N GLU A 748 -6.42 -1.55 25.54
CA GLU A 748 -7.31 -1.54 26.70
C GLU A 748 -7.38 -2.91 27.39
N ILE A 749 -7.44 -4.00 26.63
CA ILE A 749 -7.39 -5.37 27.18
C ILE A 749 -6.06 -5.63 27.92
N ILE A 750 -4.91 -5.23 27.35
CA ILE A 750 -3.59 -5.37 28.01
C ILE A 750 -3.56 -4.58 29.32
N CYS A 751 -3.93 -3.30 29.30
CA CYS A 751 -3.92 -2.42 30.46
C CYS A 751 -4.85 -2.95 31.57
N THR A 752 -6.00 -3.52 31.19
CA THR A 752 -6.96 -4.17 32.11
C THR A 752 -6.39 -5.45 32.70
N GLN A 753 -5.78 -6.33 31.90
CA GLN A 753 -5.14 -7.55 32.39
C GLN A 753 -3.95 -7.27 33.32
N LEU A 754 -3.20 -6.19 33.06
CA LEU A 754 -2.12 -5.74 33.94
C LEU A 754 -2.62 -4.93 35.15
N ASN A 755 -3.91 -4.56 35.20
CA ASN A 755 -4.50 -3.72 36.25
C ASN A 755 -3.73 -2.40 36.47
N GLY A 756 -3.17 -1.82 35.41
CA GLY A 756 -2.34 -0.62 35.50
C GLY A 756 -3.19 0.66 35.56
N ASN A 757 -2.70 1.70 36.24
CA ASN A 757 -3.42 2.98 36.35
C ASN A 757 -3.49 3.70 34.99
N PRO A 758 -4.69 3.97 34.43
CA PRO A 758 -4.84 4.65 33.14
C PRO A 758 -4.17 6.03 33.07
N LYS A 759 -4.02 6.73 34.21
CA LYS A 759 -3.27 8.00 34.30
C LYS A 759 -1.81 7.88 33.89
N ASN A 760 -1.22 6.67 33.95
CA ASN A 760 0.17 6.42 33.56
C ASN A 760 0.30 6.00 32.08
N MET A 761 -0.79 6.04 31.30
CA MET A 761 -0.81 5.68 29.88
C MET A 761 -0.34 6.87 29.02
N VAL A 762 0.88 7.34 29.24
CA VAL A 762 1.57 8.33 28.41
C VAL A 762 2.76 7.69 27.71
N ILE A 763 3.05 8.07 26.47
CA ILE A 763 4.24 7.57 25.75
C ILE A 763 5.47 8.27 26.33
N PRO A 764 6.36 7.57 27.05
CA PRO A 764 7.51 8.19 27.69
C PRO A 764 8.67 8.33 26.71
N THR A 765 9.63 9.20 27.02
CA THR A 765 10.90 9.31 26.28
C THR A 765 11.96 8.30 26.73
N GLN A 766 11.73 7.60 27.84
CA GLN A 766 12.60 6.60 28.46
C GLN A 766 11.76 5.44 29.00
N PHE A 767 12.33 4.25 29.18
CA PHE A 767 11.58 3.10 29.70
C PHE A 767 11.44 3.19 31.23
N ILE A 768 10.24 3.58 31.69
CA ILE A 768 9.90 3.78 33.10
C ILE A 768 9.12 2.57 33.64
N PRO A 769 9.52 1.97 34.79
CA PRO A 769 8.75 0.91 35.44
C PRO A 769 7.50 1.48 36.11
N VAL A 770 6.34 1.23 35.50
CA VAL A 770 5.03 1.67 36.00
C VAL A 770 4.45 0.67 37.01
N LEU A 771 4.68 -0.63 36.81
CA LEU A 771 4.21 -1.70 37.68
C LEU A 771 5.26 -1.96 38.77
N LYS A 772 5.05 -1.37 39.94
CA LYS A 772 5.95 -1.49 41.11
C LYS A 772 5.88 -2.87 41.76
N THR A 773 6.93 -3.24 42.51
CA THR A 773 6.94 -4.42 43.38
C THR A 773 5.72 -4.42 44.32
N GLY A 774 5.01 -5.54 44.40
CA GLY A 774 3.77 -5.67 45.17
C GLY A 774 2.49 -5.33 44.39
N HIS A 775 2.59 -4.82 43.16
CA HIS A 775 1.45 -4.61 42.28
C HIS A 775 0.70 -5.93 41.99
N LYS A 776 -0.64 -5.87 41.97
CA LYS A 776 -1.51 -7.01 41.67
C LYS A 776 -2.09 -6.86 40.27
N ILE A 777 -1.61 -7.68 39.34
CA ILE A 777 -2.19 -7.81 37.99
C ILE A 777 -3.60 -8.44 38.05
N GLY A 778 -4.38 -8.24 37.00
CA GLY A 778 -5.68 -8.89 36.79
C GLY A 778 -5.54 -10.34 36.32
N LYS A 779 -6.62 -10.89 35.77
CA LYS A 779 -6.65 -12.25 35.21
C LYS A 779 -6.17 -12.25 33.75
N PRO A 780 -5.08 -12.96 33.40
CA PRO A 780 -4.64 -13.03 32.01
C PRO A 780 -5.61 -13.79 31.10
N SER A 781 -5.70 -13.38 29.84
CA SER A 781 -6.41 -14.09 28.77
C SER A 781 -5.73 -13.89 27.40
N PRO A 782 -5.82 -14.87 26.47
CA PRO A 782 -5.24 -14.74 25.14
C PRO A 782 -5.74 -13.51 24.39
N LEU A 783 -4.82 -12.75 23.78
CA LEU A 783 -5.09 -11.45 23.19
C LEU A 783 -5.56 -11.52 21.73
N PHE A 784 -5.13 -12.57 21.01
CA PHE A 784 -5.53 -12.80 19.61
C PHE A 784 -6.00 -14.23 19.39
N GLN A 785 -6.83 -14.39 18.37
CA GLN A 785 -7.25 -15.68 17.86
C GLN A 785 -6.56 -15.95 16.52
N LYS A 786 -6.25 -17.22 16.28
CA LYS A 786 -5.78 -17.68 14.97
C LYS A 786 -6.89 -17.49 13.95
N ILE A 787 -6.58 -16.88 12.80
CA ILE A 787 -7.49 -16.88 11.65
C ILE A 787 -7.27 -18.20 10.90
N GLU A 788 -8.37 -18.89 10.60
CA GLU A 788 -8.34 -20.14 9.84
C GLU A 788 -8.45 -19.90 8.33
N ALA A 789 -7.71 -20.68 7.54
CA ALA A 789 -7.67 -20.54 6.09
C ALA A 789 -9.04 -20.74 5.41
N SER A 790 -9.95 -21.51 6.02
CA SER A 790 -11.33 -21.68 5.53
C SER A 790 -12.14 -20.39 5.56
N LEU A 791 -11.97 -19.55 6.59
CA LEU A 791 -12.63 -18.24 6.69
C LEU A 791 -12.09 -17.29 5.60
N ILE A 792 -10.79 -17.33 5.37
CA ILE A 792 -10.13 -16.53 4.31
C ILE A 792 -10.63 -16.90 2.92
N GLU A 793 -10.74 -18.19 2.62
CA GLU A 793 -11.30 -18.67 1.34
C GLU A 793 -12.79 -18.33 1.18
N GLU A 794 -13.55 -18.21 2.27
CA GLU A 794 -14.91 -17.66 2.24
C GLU A 794 -14.89 -16.16 1.94
N MET A 795 -14.05 -15.38 2.62
CA MET A 795 -13.97 -13.93 2.44
C MET A 795 -13.48 -13.54 1.04
N LYS A 796 -12.46 -14.23 0.48
CA LYS A 796 -12.06 -14.05 -0.93
C LYS A 796 -13.26 -14.22 -1.86
N LYS A 797 -14.01 -15.32 -1.75
CA LYS A 797 -15.21 -15.59 -2.57
C LYS A 797 -16.33 -14.56 -2.37
N LYS A 798 -16.47 -14.02 -1.15
CA LYS A 798 -17.44 -12.97 -0.81
C LYS A 798 -17.11 -11.62 -1.44
N PHE A 799 -15.83 -11.28 -1.58
CA PHE A 799 -15.36 -9.94 -1.99
C PHE A 799 -14.61 -9.88 -3.33
N GLN A 800 -14.46 -10.99 -4.07
CA GLN A 800 -13.93 -11.04 -5.44
C GLN A 800 -14.83 -10.37 -6.50
N GLY A 801 -16.05 -9.97 -6.12
CA GLY A 801 -17.06 -9.40 -7.02
C GLY A 801 -17.84 -10.42 -7.84
N LYS A 802 -18.76 -9.91 -8.66
CA LYS A 802 -19.50 -10.71 -9.64
C LYS A 802 -18.64 -10.86 -10.89
N GLN A 803 -18.37 -12.10 -11.32
CA GLN A 803 -17.78 -12.35 -12.63
C GLN A 803 -18.67 -11.73 -13.71
N GLU A 804 -18.12 -10.82 -14.51
CA GLU A 804 -18.71 -10.47 -15.79
C GLU A 804 -18.71 -11.73 -16.65
N LYS A 805 -19.90 -12.19 -17.08
CA LYS A 805 -19.98 -13.13 -18.20
C LYS A 805 -19.38 -12.41 -19.39
N SER A 806 -18.19 -12.84 -19.83
CA SER A 806 -17.53 -12.27 -20.99
C SER A 806 -18.50 -12.25 -22.17
N VAL A 807 -18.73 -11.05 -22.72
CA VAL A 807 -19.50 -10.90 -23.94
C VAL A 807 -18.76 -11.67 -25.04
N PRO A 808 -19.36 -12.70 -25.67
CA PRO A 808 -18.71 -13.37 -26.78
C PRO A 808 -18.52 -12.37 -27.92
N ALA A 809 -17.32 -12.35 -28.51
CA ALA A 809 -17.10 -11.57 -29.72
C ALA A 809 -18.08 -12.02 -30.82
N LYS A 810 -18.55 -11.07 -31.65
CA LYS A 810 -19.47 -11.35 -32.76
C LYS A 810 -18.88 -12.45 -33.66
N PRO A 811 -19.64 -13.52 -34.00
CA PRO A 811 -19.20 -14.48 -35.01
C PRO A 811 -19.25 -13.86 -36.41
N GLU A 812 -18.20 -14.05 -37.20
CA GLU A 812 -18.33 -13.95 -38.66
C GLU A 812 -19.12 -15.14 -39.21
N VAL A 813 -19.89 -14.89 -40.27
CA VAL A 813 -20.83 -15.87 -40.83
C VAL A 813 -20.11 -16.88 -41.74
N LYS A 814 -20.02 -18.14 -41.34
CA LYS A 814 -19.95 -19.29 -42.26
C LYS A 814 -20.75 -20.51 -41.77
N SER A 815 -21.70 -20.92 -42.61
CA SER A 815 -22.32 -22.26 -42.79
C SER A 815 -22.24 -23.32 -41.67
N ALA A 816 -23.41 -23.83 -41.25
CA ALA A 816 -23.55 -25.11 -40.55
C ALA A 816 -23.04 -26.30 -41.40
N PRO A 817 -22.62 -27.43 -40.79
CA PRO A 817 -23.60 -28.52 -40.61
C PRO A 817 -23.45 -29.43 -39.37
N ALA A 818 -24.58 -30.12 -39.08
CA ALA A 818 -24.74 -31.45 -38.47
C ALA A 818 -24.36 -31.76 -36.99
N ASN A 819 -25.26 -32.50 -36.33
CA ASN A 819 -25.12 -33.10 -35.00
C ASN A 819 -24.09 -34.24 -34.98
N SER A 820 -23.43 -34.47 -33.84
CA SER A 820 -22.82 -35.75 -33.49
C SER A 820 -23.11 -36.14 -32.04
N VAL A 821 -23.49 -37.40 -31.85
CA VAL A 821 -23.73 -38.04 -30.54
C VAL A 821 -22.58 -39.00 -30.28
N LEU A 822 -22.03 -38.98 -29.06
CA LEU A 822 -20.95 -39.91 -28.66
C LEU A 822 -21.49 -41.35 -28.55
N PRO A 823 -20.80 -42.36 -29.10
CA PRO A 823 -21.26 -43.74 -29.05
C PRO A 823 -21.07 -44.37 -27.66
N LYS A 824 -22.08 -45.14 -27.22
CA LYS A 824 -22.03 -45.97 -26.00
C LYS A 824 -21.15 -47.21 -26.26
N ALA A 825 -20.37 -47.65 -25.26
CA ALA A 825 -19.57 -48.88 -25.36
C ALA A 825 -20.45 -50.15 -25.40
N SER A 826 -19.85 -51.29 -25.76
CA SER A 826 -20.59 -52.55 -25.83
C SER A 826 -21.08 -53.02 -24.45
N ASP A 827 -22.26 -53.65 -24.37
CA ASP A 827 -22.81 -54.07 -23.07
C ASP A 827 -21.95 -55.15 -22.38
N SER A 828 -21.12 -55.90 -23.13
CA SER A 828 -20.11 -56.82 -22.58
C SER A 828 -18.93 -56.10 -21.92
N GLU A 829 -18.45 -54.98 -22.48
CA GLU A 829 -17.44 -54.13 -21.82
C GLU A 829 -17.99 -53.47 -20.56
N ILE A 830 -19.23 -52.98 -20.61
CA ILE A 830 -19.90 -52.38 -19.45
C ILE A 830 -20.06 -53.41 -18.33
N ALA A 831 -20.42 -54.65 -18.65
CA ALA A 831 -20.49 -55.76 -17.69
C ALA A 831 -19.10 -56.08 -17.09
N SER A 832 -18.05 -56.18 -17.93
CA SER A 832 -16.67 -56.46 -17.49
C SER A 832 -16.13 -55.38 -16.54
N ILE A 833 -16.34 -54.10 -16.86
CA ILE A 833 -15.90 -52.98 -16.01
C ILE A 833 -16.73 -52.94 -14.71
N THR A 834 -18.02 -53.30 -14.75
CA THR A 834 -18.87 -53.38 -13.54
C THR A 834 -18.39 -54.47 -12.57
N ASP A 835 -17.98 -55.63 -13.09
CA ASP A 835 -17.41 -56.72 -12.27
C ASP A 835 -16.07 -56.32 -11.64
N GLN A 836 -15.20 -55.63 -12.39
CA GLN A 836 -13.94 -55.06 -11.86
C GLN A 836 -14.18 -54.02 -10.76
N VAL A 837 -15.16 -53.11 -10.93
CA VAL A 837 -15.56 -52.14 -9.89
C VAL A 837 -16.07 -52.84 -8.62
N THR A 838 -16.76 -53.97 -8.78
CA THR A 838 -17.32 -54.74 -7.67
C THR A 838 -16.21 -55.43 -6.88
N LYS A 839 -15.34 -56.20 -7.55
CA LYS A 839 -14.18 -56.87 -6.94
C LYS A 839 -13.23 -55.89 -6.24
N GLN A 840 -12.90 -54.77 -6.88
CA GLN A 840 -12.06 -53.73 -6.25
C GLN A 840 -12.76 -53.07 -5.04
N GLY A 841 -14.09 -53.00 -5.04
CA GLY A 841 -14.88 -52.53 -3.90
C GLY A 841 -14.83 -53.47 -2.69
N GLU A 842 -14.72 -54.78 -2.93
CA GLU A 842 -14.56 -55.80 -1.89
C GLU A 842 -13.16 -55.77 -1.28
N VAL A 843 -12.11 -55.70 -2.10
CA VAL A 843 -10.71 -55.52 -1.63
C VAL A 843 -10.57 -54.31 -0.71
N VAL A 844 -11.16 -53.17 -1.08
CA VAL A 844 -11.16 -51.94 -0.25
C VAL A 844 -11.94 -52.13 1.07
N ARG A 845 -13.01 -52.93 1.09
CA ARG A 845 -13.77 -53.24 2.32
C ARG A 845 -13.00 -54.19 3.23
N GLU A 846 -12.35 -55.19 2.65
CA GLU A 846 -11.58 -56.19 3.40
C GLU A 846 -10.36 -55.54 4.06
N LEU A 847 -9.57 -54.74 3.33
CA LEU A 847 -8.44 -53.98 3.88
C LEU A 847 -8.85 -53.02 5.00
N LYS A 848 -10.04 -52.41 4.91
CA LYS A 848 -10.60 -51.56 5.99
C LYS A 848 -11.03 -52.37 7.20
N THR A 849 -11.57 -53.58 7.00
CA THR A 849 -11.99 -54.49 8.07
C THR A 849 -10.78 -55.07 8.82
N GLN A 850 -9.72 -55.39 8.08
CA GLN A 850 -8.42 -55.85 8.62
C GLN A 850 -7.56 -54.73 9.23
N LYS A 851 -8.03 -53.46 9.24
CA LYS A 851 -7.30 -52.27 9.72
C LYS A 851 -5.90 -52.11 9.11
N ALA A 852 -5.77 -52.35 7.80
CA ALA A 852 -4.52 -52.18 7.07
C ALA A 852 -4.03 -50.71 7.10
N GLU A 853 -2.75 -50.49 6.80
CA GLU A 853 -2.16 -49.14 6.75
C GLU A 853 -2.94 -48.20 5.82
N LYS A 854 -3.18 -46.98 6.29
CA LYS A 854 -3.94 -45.96 5.58
C LYS A 854 -3.39 -45.68 4.17
N SER A 855 -2.06 -45.69 4.01
CA SER A 855 -1.38 -45.51 2.72
C SER A 855 -1.72 -46.59 1.67
N LYS A 856 -1.99 -47.83 2.09
CA LYS A 856 -2.47 -48.91 1.21
C LYS A 856 -3.95 -48.75 0.90
N ILE A 857 -4.77 -48.45 1.90
CA ILE A 857 -6.21 -48.22 1.72
C ILE A 857 -6.46 -47.06 0.75
N ASP A 858 -5.73 -45.95 0.88
CA ASP A 858 -5.91 -44.78 0.02
C ASP A 858 -5.50 -45.05 -1.45
N LYS A 859 -4.50 -45.91 -1.69
CA LYS A 859 -4.13 -46.37 -3.04
C LYS A 859 -5.25 -47.21 -3.69
N GLU A 860 -5.77 -48.21 -2.99
CA GLU A 860 -6.83 -49.08 -3.53
C GLU A 860 -8.16 -48.32 -3.72
N VAL A 861 -8.43 -47.30 -2.90
CA VAL A 861 -9.56 -46.37 -3.07
C VAL A 861 -9.41 -45.50 -4.32
N ALA A 862 -8.20 -45.01 -4.62
CA ALA A 862 -7.95 -44.24 -5.84
C ALA A 862 -8.19 -45.10 -7.10
N LEU A 863 -7.74 -46.36 -7.07
CA LEU A 863 -7.96 -47.35 -8.13
C LEU A 863 -9.46 -47.64 -8.35
N LEU A 864 -10.23 -47.78 -7.26
CA LEU A 864 -11.69 -47.94 -7.31
C LEU A 864 -12.42 -46.72 -7.90
N LEU A 865 -11.93 -45.51 -7.64
CA LEU A 865 -12.51 -44.27 -8.17
C LEU A 865 -12.25 -44.13 -9.68
N ASP A 866 -11.07 -44.50 -10.16
CA ASP A 866 -10.75 -44.48 -11.60
C ASP A 866 -11.57 -45.53 -12.38
N LEU A 867 -11.73 -46.74 -11.85
CA LEU A 867 -12.60 -47.77 -12.44
C LEU A 867 -14.07 -47.30 -12.53
N LYS A 868 -14.58 -46.58 -11.52
CA LYS A 868 -15.93 -45.98 -11.56
C LYS A 868 -16.05 -44.86 -12.59
N LYS A 869 -15.01 -44.06 -12.78
CA LYS A 869 -14.96 -43.02 -13.82
C LYS A 869 -14.99 -43.64 -15.22
N LYS A 870 -14.23 -44.73 -15.43
CA LYS A 870 -14.24 -45.53 -16.67
C LYS A 870 -15.62 -46.14 -16.94
N LEU A 871 -16.30 -46.67 -15.91
CA LEU A 871 -17.66 -47.20 -16.05
C LEU A 871 -18.67 -46.12 -16.47
N SER A 872 -18.62 -44.93 -15.85
CA SER A 872 -19.48 -43.79 -16.22
C SER A 872 -19.31 -43.39 -17.69
N LEU A 873 -18.05 -43.32 -18.15
CA LEU A 873 -17.73 -42.99 -19.55
C LEU A 873 -18.20 -44.08 -20.51
N ALA A 874 -18.00 -45.37 -20.18
CA ALA A 874 -18.48 -46.49 -21.00
C ALA A 874 -20.02 -46.54 -21.11
N GLN A 875 -20.72 -46.11 -20.06
CA GLN A 875 -22.18 -45.96 -20.03
C GLN A 875 -22.70 -44.68 -20.73
N GLY A 876 -21.82 -43.81 -21.22
CA GLY A 876 -22.19 -42.56 -21.90
C GLY A 876 -22.62 -41.42 -20.96
N ILE A 877 -22.24 -41.47 -19.68
CA ILE A 877 -22.63 -40.50 -18.65
C ILE A 877 -21.42 -39.64 -18.27
N ASP A 878 -21.53 -38.31 -18.40
CA ASP A 878 -20.50 -37.36 -17.96
C ASP A 878 -20.26 -37.46 -16.44
N PRO A 879 -19.06 -37.87 -16.00
CA PRO A 879 -18.73 -38.02 -14.58
C PRO A 879 -18.91 -36.74 -13.74
N ALA A 880 -18.90 -35.55 -14.35
CA ALA A 880 -19.10 -34.29 -13.63
C ALA A 880 -20.54 -34.13 -13.11
N THR A 881 -21.53 -34.77 -13.75
CA THR A 881 -22.96 -34.58 -13.43
C THR A 881 -23.48 -35.44 -12.27
N ALA A 882 -22.78 -36.52 -11.92
CA ALA A 882 -23.24 -37.50 -10.93
C ALA A 882 -23.13 -37.05 -9.45
N SER A 883 -22.48 -35.92 -9.17
CA SER A 883 -22.21 -35.45 -7.80
C SER A 883 -23.26 -34.50 -7.20
N SER A 884 -24.18 -33.95 -8.02
CA SER A 884 -25.12 -32.90 -7.60
C SER A 884 -26.48 -33.39 -7.10
N ASN A 885 -26.85 -34.65 -7.38
CA ASN A 885 -28.19 -35.19 -7.10
C ASN A 885 -28.22 -36.23 -5.96
N LYS A 886 -27.91 -35.81 -4.72
CA LYS A 886 -28.23 -36.62 -3.52
C LYS A 886 -28.34 -35.84 -2.20
N LYS A 887 -29.33 -34.94 -2.08
CA LYS A 887 -29.86 -34.48 -0.76
C LYS A 887 -31.23 -33.77 -0.79
N LYS A 888 -32.26 -34.42 -1.35
CA LYS A 888 -33.68 -34.18 -1.01
C LYS A 888 -34.45 -35.50 -0.99
N GLY A 889 -34.88 -35.92 0.20
CA GLY A 889 -35.61 -37.16 0.48
C GLY A 889 -35.62 -37.40 1.99
N LYS A 890 -36.80 -37.48 2.60
CA LYS A 890 -37.02 -37.38 4.06
C LYS A 890 -37.87 -38.56 4.54
N LYS A 891 -37.71 -38.97 5.81
CA LYS A 891 -38.44 -40.06 6.52
C LYS A 891 -38.00 -41.48 6.08
N LYS A 892 -38.11 -42.52 6.92
CA LYS A 892 -38.65 -42.59 8.30
C LYS A 892 -37.56 -42.62 9.36
#